data_AF-A0A1R1MEK3-F1
#
_entry.id   AF-A0A1R1MEK3-F1
#
_cell.length_a   1.000
_cell.length_b   1.000
_cell.length_c   1.000
_cell.angle_alpha   90.00
_cell.angle_beta   90.00
_cell.angle_gamma   90.00
#
_symmetry.space_group_name_H-M   'P 1'
#
loop_
_entity.id
_entity.type
_entity.pdbx_description
1 polymer ?
#
loop_
_entity_poly.entity_id
_entity_poly.type
_entity_poly.pdbx_seq_one_letter_code
_entity_poly.pdbx_strand_id
1 'polypeptide(L)'
;MKNNSVPVVKDLVLIGGGHAHVTVLKKLGMKPVPGLRITLITRDIHTPYSGMLPGFVAGHYDYDDCHIDLGPLARFAGARLYHSEVQGLDTANNQVFAKGRPSIGYDLLSINTGSRPNSIDIPGVDEFALAAKPIDQFLNKWEALVERVRASEGEFRIVVVGGGAGGVELALSTQHRLQQVLRQSGLDSKRLRYRLLTESDGIMYMHNPGVRQRFERILTERDIRVETRRRVSEVRSDQVILDDGSAVAADATIWVTTAAAPSWLAEAGLTVDDSGFVRVGADLQSVSHENIFAAGDIASLLEPRPKSGVFAVRQGPVLADNLRAAAIGKSLRPYRAQKNFLGLVSTGNKYAIASHGRWSYESAWLWRVKDWIDVRFMKKFNVLPDMDAKEGPELASGIADSAAIKELSTLAMRCGGCGAKVGATVLSRVMQRLPDERRDDVLIGRNAADDCAMLAIPDGKVMVQSVDYFRAFIDDTYTFGAIAANHALGDLFAMGAEPQSVLAIATVPYGRERVVEESLYDLLTGALHVLKPTGAVLAGGHSSEGAELAFGLTVNGLIDPAKVLRKSGLKPGDVLILTKAVGTGTLFAADMRGKAKGRWVDSAIQSMLVSNQKAAECLQRFGASACTDLTGFGIVGHLIEMTKASQVDAVLHVDALPLLDGALETVKAGILSSLQPQNLRLRRAINDIERVSKHPAFPLLFDPQTAGGLLAGVPLHQSESCLEQLKLLGYGDSCIIGQIEELSDQQAPIKIL
;
A
#
# COMPACT_ATOMS: atom_id res chain seq x y z
N MET A 1 -3.70 15.78 -6.80
CA MET A 1 -3.50 16.54 -5.54
C MET A 1 -4.38 17.78 -5.57
N LYS A 2 -5.07 18.10 -4.47
CA LYS A 2 -5.75 19.41 -4.34
C LYS A 2 -4.69 20.43 -3.94
N ASN A 3 -4.53 21.51 -4.71
CA ASN A 3 -3.63 22.60 -4.38
C ASN A 3 -4.08 23.22 -3.05
N ASN A 4 -3.40 22.89 -1.96
CA ASN A 4 -3.66 23.51 -0.67
C ASN A 4 -2.74 24.74 -0.58
N SER A 5 -3.26 25.90 -0.97
CA SER A 5 -2.57 27.18 -0.83
C SER A 5 -2.35 27.59 0.64
N VAL A 6 -3.02 26.91 1.58
CA VAL A 6 -2.92 27.14 3.02
C VAL A 6 -1.69 26.43 3.59
N PRO A 7 -0.74 27.15 4.23
CA PRO A 7 0.41 26.56 4.87
C PRO A 7 0.02 25.50 5.92
N VAL A 8 0.81 24.42 6.00
CA VAL A 8 0.64 23.38 7.01
C VAL A 8 1.16 23.87 8.36
N VAL A 9 0.36 23.68 9.41
CA VAL A 9 0.63 24.14 10.79
C VAL A 9 0.71 22.97 11.77
N LYS A 10 -0.15 21.96 11.62
CA LYS A 10 -0.19 20.77 12.48
C LYS A 10 -0.24 19.47 11.67
N ASP A 11 0.34 18.42 12.24
CA ASP A 11 0.35 17.06 11.72
C ASP A 11 -0.59 16.14 12.54
N LEU A 12 -1.58 15.55 11.87
CA LEU A 12 -2.40 14.46 12.40
C LEU A 12 -1.95 13.14 11.76
N VAL A 13 -1.46 12.20 12.57
CA VAL A 13 -1.11 10.84 12.14
C VAL A 13 -2.19 9.86 12.57
N LEU A 14 -2.69 9.08 11.62
CA LEU A 14 -3.64 8.00 11.81
C LEU A 14 -2.91 6.67 11.60
N ILE A 15 -2.83 5.83 12.64
CA ILE A 15 -2.23 4.49 12.56
C ILE A 15 -3.33 3.46 12.35
N GLY A 16 -3.28 2.76 11.22
CA GLY A 16 -4.21 1.70 10.82
C GLY A 16 -5.49 2.21 10.16
N GLY A 17 -5.87 1.60 9.04
CA GLY A 17 -7.10 1.94 8.30
C GLY A 17 -8.36 1.24 8.81
N GLY A 18 -8.54 1.08 10.12
CA GLY A 18 -9.72 0.38 10.65
C GLY A 18 -11.03 1.19 10.52
N HIS A 19 -12.13 0.57 10.97
CA HIS A 19 -13.50 1.08 10.83
C HIS A 19 -13.74 2.50 11.39
N ALA A 20 -12.99 2.92 12.41
CA ALA A 20 -13.12 4.27 12.94
C ALA A 20 -12.38 5.28 12.05
N HIS A 21 -11.17 4.94 11.60
CA HIS A 21 -10.36 5.83 10.74
C HIS A 21 -10.94 6.01 9.34
N VAL A 22 -11.57 5.01 8.73
CA VAL A 22 -12.27 5.21 7.44
C VAL A 22 -13.37 6.27 7.56
N THR A 23 -14.03 6.34 8.72
CA THR A 23 -15.02 7.39 9.03
C THR A 23 -14.36 8.75 9.26
N VAL A 24 -13.20 8.79 9.93
CA VAL A 24 -12.39 10.01 10.12
C VAL A 24 -11.97 10.58 8.76
N LEU A 25 -11.35 9.77 7.90
CA LEU A 25 -10.93 10.19 6.55
C LEU A 25 -12.09 10.74 5.74
N LYS A 26 -13.22 10.02 5.70
CA LYS A 26 -14.42 10.51 4.99
C LYS A 26 -14.91 11.85 5.53
N LYS A 27 -15.03 11.99 6.86
CA LYS A 27 -15.52 13.24 7.48
C LYS A 27 -14.57 14.41 7.29
N LEU A 28 -13.26 14.17 7.30
CA LEU A 28 -12.24 15.19 7.03
C LEU A 28 -12.19 15.56 5.54
N GLY A 29 -12.40 14.62 4.62
CA GLY A 29 -12.56 14.94 3.19
C GLY A 29 -13.80 15.77 2.88
N MET A 30 -14.91 15.49 3.56
CA MET A 30 -16.13 16.30 3.43
C MET A 30 -16.01 17.69 4.07
N LYS A 31 -15.24 17.80 5.16
CA LYS A 31 -15.04 19.05 5.90
C LYS A 31 -13.58 19.13 6.39
N PRO A 32 -12.66 19.58 5.53
CA PRO A 32 -11.25 19.68 5.86
C PRO A 32 -11.01 20.71 6.97
N VAL A 33 -9.84 20.64 7.60
CA VAL A 33 -9.38 21.60 8.60
C VAL A 33 -8.19 22.35 7.98
N PRO A 34 -8.36 23.58 7.47
CA PRO A 34 -7.27 24.35 6.88
C PRO A 34 -6.05 24.45 7.82
N GLY A 35 -4.88 24.08 7.31
CA GLY A 35 -3.61 24.03 8.06
C GLY A 35 -3.32 22.69 8.77
N LEU A 36 -4.22 21.71 8.73
CA LEU A 36 -3.99 20.36 9.27
C LEU A 36 -3.54 19.41 8.15
N ARG A 37 -2.33 18.87 8.24
CA ARG A 37 -1.85 17.80 7.36
C ARG A 37 -2.18 16.45 7.97
N ILE A 38 -2.80 15.58 7.18
CA ILE A 38 -3.24 14.25 7.63
C ILE A 38 -2.35 13.20 6.99
N THR A 39 -1.91 12.23 7.79
CA THR A 39 -1.11 11.08 7.33
C THR A 39 -1.75 9.80 7.83
N LEU A 40 -2.11 8.89 6.93
CA LEU A 40 -2.54 7.53 7.26
C LEU A 40 -1.36 6.59 7.07
N ILE A 41 -0.94 5.90 8.14
CA ILE A 41 0.05 4.83 8.08
C ILE A 41 -0.70 3.51 8.22
N THR A 42 -0.60 2.63 7.24
CA THR A 42 -1.33 1.36 7.24
C THR A 42 -0.55 0.28 6.51
N ARG A 43 -0.64 -0.96 7.03
CA ARG A 43 -0.13 -2.15 6.36
C ARG A 43 -1.06 -2.60 5.24
N ASP A 44 -2.37 -2.40 5.42
CA ASP A 44 -3.37 -2.90 4.47
C ASP A 44 -3.93 -1.72 3.68
N ILE A 45 -3.71 -1.67 2.36
CA ILE A 45 -4.31 -0.67 1.45
C ILE A 45 -5.81 -0.93 1.26
N HIS A 46 -6.18 -2.21 1.24
CA HIS A 46 -7.56 -2.69 1.21
C HIS A 46 -7.90 -3.23 2.58
N THR A 47 -8.68 -2.46 3.35
CA THR A 47 -9.02 -2.83 4.72
C THR A 47 -10.30 -3.69 4.73
N PRO A 48 -10.26 -4.92 5.26
CA PRO A 48 -11.41 -5.81 5.24
C PRO A 48 -12.51 -5.33 6.20
N TYR A 49 -13.75 -5.33 5.70
CA TYR A 49 -14.92 -5.11 6.53
C TYR A 49 -15.35 -6.41 7.20
N SER A 50 -14.96 -6.56 8.47
CA SER A 50 -15.20 -7.77 9.29
C SER A 50 -16.66 -8.25 9.31
N GLY A 51 -17.65 -7.37 9.12
CA GLY A 51 -19.06 -7.73 9.05
C GLY A 51 -19.44 -8.57 7.82
N MET A 52 -18.69 -8.46 6.73
CA MET A 52 -18.91 -9.21 5.49
C MET A 52 -17.98 -10.42 5.34
N LEU A 53 -16.95 -10.55 6.19
CA LEU A 53 -15.99 -11.66 6.13
C LEU A 53 -16.66 -13.05 6.07
N PRO A 54 -17.65 -13.38 6.91
CA PRO A 54 -18.30 -14.69 6.81
C PRO A 54 -19.07 -14.89 5.50
N GLY A 55 -19.57 -13.82 4.88
CA GLY A 55 -20.21 -13.89 3.57
C GLY A 55 -19.21 -14.09 2.44
N PHE A 56 -18.04 -13.43 2.51
CA PHE A 56 -16.93 -13.63 1.59
C PHE A 56 -16.45 -15.08 1.62
N VAL A 57 -16.15 -15.60 2.83
CA VAL A 57 -15.74 -16.99 3.06
C VAL A 57 -16.78 -17.98 2.53
N ALA A 58 -18.06 -17.65 2.66
CA ALA A 58 -19.15 -18.47 2.14
C ALA A 58 -19.32 -18.40 0.61
N GLY A 59 -18.60 -17.52 -0.09
CA GLY A 59 -18.67 -17.31 -1.54
C GLY A 59 -19.82 -16.39 -1.99
N HIS A 60 -20.32 -15.50 -1.13
CA HIS A 60 -21.44 -14.60 -1.46
C HIS A 60 -21.00 -13.24 -2.01
N TYR A 61 -19.73 -12.89 -1.84
CA TYR A 61 -19.15 -11.59 -2.18
C TYR A 61 -17.79 -11.79 -2.83
N ASP A 62 -17.41 -10.88 -3.71
CA ASP A 62 -16.05 -10.81 -4.23
C ASP A 62 -15.13 -10.01 -3.29
N TYR A 63 -13.83 -10.02 -3.57
CA TYR A 63 -12.84 -9.33 -2.74
C TYR A 63 -13.15 -7.83 -2.63
N ASP A 64 -13.47 -7.17 -3.75
CA ASP A 64 -13.74 -5.73 -3.79
C ASP A 64 -15.04 -5.33 -3.09
N ASP A 65 -15.99 -6.25 -2.93
CA ASP A 65 -17.24 -6.01 -2.20
C ASP A 65 -17.01 -5.90 -0.68
N CYS A 66 -16.00 -6.59 -0.18
CA CYS A 66 -15.74 -6.75 1.26
C CYS A 66 -14.60 -5.87 1.78
N HIS A 67 -13.86 -5.19 0.91
CA HIS A 67 -12.74 -4.34 1.29
C HIS A 67 -13.04 -2.87 1.02
N ILE A 68 -12.66 -2.01 1.98
CA ILE A 68 -12.67 -0.57 1.79
C ILE A 68 -11.32 -0.20 1.17
N ASP A 69 -11.36 0.53 0.07
CA ASP A 69 -10.15 1.01 -0.59
C ASP A 69 -9.65 2.30 0.07
N LEU A 70 -8.52 2.21 0.80
CA LEU A 70 -7.96 3.36 1.50
C LEU A 70 -7.27 4.34 0.56
N GLY A 71 -6.87 3.95 -0.65
CA GLY A 71 -6.23 4.85 -1.62
C GLY A 71 -7.15 6.01 -2.02
N PRO A 72 -8.28 5.75 -2.69
CA PRO A 72 -9.27 6.77 -3.03
C PRO A 72 -9.79 7.53 -1.81
N LEU A 73 -9.98 6.85 -0.67
CA LEU A 73 -10.47 7.47 0.55
C LEU A 73 -9.46 8.45 1.17
N ALA A 74 -8.18 8.08 1.22
CA ALA A 74 -7.11 8.97 1.67
C ALA A 74 -6.98 10.19 0.74
N ARG A 75 -7.03 9.98 -0.57
CA ARG A 75 -7.04 11.08 -1.55
C ARG A 75 -8.22 12.02 -1.36
N PHE A 76 -9.42 11.47 -1.19
CA PHE A 76 -10.62 12.26 -0.93
C PHE A 76 -10.47 13.11 0.34
N ALA A 77 -9.79 12.57 1.37
CA ALA A 77 -9.47 13.28 2.60
C ALA A 77 -8.33 14.30 2.46
N GLY A 78 -7.59 14.30 1.36
CA GLY A 78 -6.31 15.03 1.25
C GLY A 78 -5.25 14.50 2.22
N ALA A 79 -5.33 13.22 2.59
CA ALA A 79 -4.40 12.57 3.49
C ALA A 79 -3.26 11.90 2.72
N ARG A 80 -2.04 12.02 3.23
CA ARG A 80 -0.88 11.24 2.78
C ARG A 80 -1.10 9.78 3.17
N LEU A 81 -0.87 8.84 2.27
CA LEU A 81 -0.99 7.40 2.54
C LEU A 81 0.40 6.78 2.55
N TYR A 82 0.82 6.29 3.72
CA TYR A 82 2.09 5.58 3.91
C TYR A 82 1.80 4.09 4.05
N HIS A 83 2.20 3.31 3.04
CA HIS A 83 2.10 1.86 3.06
C HIS A 83 3.27 1.29 3.86
N SER A 84 3.09 1.14 5.17
CA SER A 84 4.12 0.64 6.09
C SER A 84 3.49 0.12 7.38
N GLU A 85 4.21 -0.77 8.06
CA GLU A 85 3.84 -1.30 9.36
C GLU A 85 4.48 -0.47 10.48
N VAL A 86 3.65 0.00 11.42
CA VAL A 86 4.14 0.68 12.63
C VAL A 86 4.69 -0.35 13.61
N GLN A 87 5.90 -0.10 14.10
CA GLN A 87 6.63 -0.98 15.02
C GLN A 87 6.75 -0.39 16.43
N GLY A 88 6.57 0.92 16.59
CA GLY A 88 6.62 1.56 17.89
C GLY A 88 6.31 3.05 17.84
N LEU A 89 6.27 3.66 19.02
CA LEU A 89 6.09 5.09 19.22
C LEU A 89 7.16 5.60 20.19
N ASP A 90 7.62 6.83 19.95
CA ASP A 90 8.28 7.65 20.95
C ASP A 90 7.29 8.76 21.35
N THR A 91 6.62 8.55 22.47
CA THR A 91 5.62 9.49 23.01
C THR A 91 6.25 10.72 23.65
N ALA A 92 7.54 10.67 24.00
CA ALA A 92 8.27 11.81 24.56
C ALA A 92 8.62 12.83 23.46
N ASN A 93 9.01 12.32 22.28
CA ASN A 93 9.38 13.16 21.13
C ASN A 93 8.29 13.27 20.05
N ASN A 94 7.11 12.67 20.28
CA ASN A 94 5.98 12.61 19.36
C ASN A 94 6.34 12.05 17.97
N GLN A 95 6.94 10.86 17.95
CA GLN A 95 7.36 10.18 16.73
C GLN A 95 6.73 8.80 16.59
N VAL A 96 6.41 8.42 15.35
CA VAL A 96 6.00 7.06 14.96
C VAL A 96 7.16 6.37 14.25
N PHE A 97 7.51 5.17 14.70
CA PHE A 97 8.48 4.32 14.01
C PHE A 97 7.76 3.35 13.10
N ALA A 98 7.98 3.49 11.80
CA ALA A 98 7.42 2.63 10.77
C ALA A 98 8.53 1.89 10.03
N LYS A 99 8.27 0.65 9.65
CA LYS A 99 9.26 -0.24 9.03
C LYS A 99 9.82 0.37 7.74
N GLY A 100 11.15 0.39 7.63
CA GLY A 100 11.87 0.72 6.40
C GLY A 100 11.91 2.20 6.02
N ARG A 101 11.58 3.12 6.95
CA ARG A 101 11.62 4.57 6.71
C ARG A 101 12.00 5.35 7.97
N PRO A 102 12.36 6.64 7.86
CA PRO A 102 12.60 7.49 9.02
C PRO A 102 11.37 7.64 9.93
N SER A 103 11.61 8.11 11.16
CA SER A 103 10.58 8.43 12.14
C SER A 103 9.62 9.51 11.63
N ILE A 104 8.32 9.34 11.87
CA ILE A 104 7.29 10.27 11.41
C ILE A 104 6.78 11.08 12.60
N GLY A 105 7.03 12.39 12.60
CA GLY A 105 6.54 13.30 13.64
C GLY A 105 5.03 13.53 13.60
N TYR A 106 4.42 13.78 14.75
CA TYR A 106 3.00 14.14 14.87
C TYR A 106 2.75 15.24 15.90
N ASP A 107 1.69 16.03 15.70
CA ASP A 107 1.12 16.89 16.74
C ASP A 107 -0.08 16.19 17.40
N LEU A 108 -0.85 15.42 16.62
CA LEU A 108 -1.92 14.54 17.09
C LEU A 108 -1.75 13.14 16.51
N LEU A 109 -2.03 12.13 17.32
CA LEU A 109 -1.98 10.72 16.93
C LEU A 109 -3.33 10.06 17.18
N SER A 110 -3.77 9.18 16.28
CA SER A 110 -4.91 8.30 16.51
C SER A 110 -4.56 6.88 16.12
N ILE A 111 -4.92 5.89 16.94
CA ILE A 111 -4.61 4.47 16.74
C ILE A 111 -5.90 3.68 16.48
N ASN A 112 -5.94 2.94 15.36
CA ASN A 112 -7.06 2.10 14.94
C ASN A 112 -6.57 0.87 14.16
N THR A 113 -5.56 0.18 14.69
CA THR A 113 -4.89 -0.99 14.09
C THR A 113 -5.68 -2.30 14.18
N GLY A 114 -6.83 -2.30 14.87
CA GLY A 114 -7.59 -3.52 15.12
C GLY A 114 -7.01 -4.30 16.31
N SER A 115 -7.07 -5.63 16.25
CA SER A 115 -6.57 -6.52 17.30
C SER A 115 -5.86 -7.72 16.67
N ARG A 116 -4.86 -8.29 17.36
CA ARG A 116 -4.16 -9.51 16.95
C ARG A 116 -4.80 -10.72 17.66
N PRO A 117 -4.71 -11.95 17.12
CA PRO A 117 -5.06 -13.13 17.91
C PRO A 117 -4.25 -13.15 19.21
N ASN A 118 -4.85 -13.61 20.30
CA ASN A 118 -4.06 -14.02 21.46
C ASN A 118 -3.43 -15.41 21.17
N SER A 119 -2.56 -15.48 20.16
CA SER A 119 -1.83 -16.70 19.77
C SER A 119 -0.46 -16.79 20.45
N ILE A 120 0.01 -15.68 21.04
CA ILE A 120 1.36 -15.51 21.60
C ILE A 120 1.68 -16.56 22.69
N ASP A 121 0.66 -17.16 23.31
CA ASP A 121 0.85 -18.13 24.42
C ASP A 121 0.53 -19.60 24.07
N ILE A 122 0.11 -19.92 22.83
CA ILE A 122 -0.30 -21.30 22.48
C ILE A 122 0.59 -21.85 21.35
N PRO A 123 1.45 -22.85 21.64
CA PRO A 123 2.35 -23.43 20.65
C PRO A 123 1.65 -23.92 19.38
N GLY A 124 2.25 -23.59 18.23
CA GLY A 124 1.84 -24.06 16.90
C GLY A 124 0.62 -23.36 16.28
N VAL A 125 -0.03 -22.40 16.96
CA VAL A 125 -1.16 -21.65 16.36
C VAL A 125 -0.72 -20.84 15.14
N ASP A 126 0.37 -20.08 15.24
CA ASP A 126 0.82 -19.21 14.14
C ASP A 126 1.27 -20.02 12.90
N GLU A 127 1.85 -21.20 13.14
CA GLU A 127 2.38 -22.11 12.10
C GLU A 127 1.26 -22.94 11.45
N PHE A 128 0.44 -23.63 12.26
CA PHE A 128 -0.49 -24.66 11.77
C PHE A 128 -1.96 -24.22 11.72
N ALA A 129 -2.34 -23.12 12.35
CA ALA A 129 -3.73 -22.66 12.36
C ALA A 129 -4.01 -21.53 11.34
N LEU A 130 -5.27 -21.47 10.93
CA LEU A 130 -5.88 -20.38 10.20
C LEU A 130 -6.54 -19.43 11.22
N ALA A 131 -5.75 -18.51 11.77
CA ALA A 131 -6.27 -17.47 12.65
C ALA A 131 -7.18 -16.51 11.88
N ALA A 132 -8.38 -16.21 12.41
CA ALA A 132 -9.36 -15.33 11.76
C ALA A 132 -8.93 -13.85 11.67
N LYS A 133 -7.87 -13.48 12.40
CA LYS A 133 -7.25 -12.15 12.39
C LYS A 133 -5.72 -12.34 12.33
N PRO A 134 -4.95 -11.40 11.74
CA PRO A 134 -5.40 -10.37 10.82
C PRO A 134 -6.17 -10.97 9.63
N ILE A 135 -7.22 -10.28 9.17
CA ILE A 135 -8.20 -10.86 8.23
C ILE A 135 -7.56 -11.13 6.86
N ASP A 136 -6.66 -10.26 6.39
CA ASP A 136 -5.87 -10.44 5.17
C ASP A 136 -5.11 -11.78 5.16
N GLN A 137 -4.43 -12.10 6.27
CA GLN A 137 -3.70 -13.37 6.41
C GLN A 137 -4.64 -14.56 6.43
N PHE A 138 -5.79 -14.42 7.10
CA PHE A 138 -6.83 -15.43 7.09
C PHE A 138 -7.32 -15.71 5.67
N LEU A 139 -7.61 -14.67 4.87
CA LEU A 139 -8.10 -14.81 3.50
C LEU A 139 -7.07 -15.52 2.59
N ASN A 140 -5.78 -15.19 2.74
CA ASN A 140 -4.72 -15.88 1.99
C ASN A 140 -4.63 -17.37 2.35
N LYS A 141 -4.65 -17.70 3.65
CA LYS A 141 -4.65 -19.11 4.11
C LYS A 141 -5.95 -19.84 3.76
N TRP A 142 -7.07 -19.12 3.66
CA TRP A 142 -8.39 -19.67 3.33
C TRP A 142 -8.44 -20.23 1.92
N GLU A 143 -7.96 -19.50 0.91
CA GLU A 143 -7.93 -19.99 -0.48
C GLU A 143 -7.03 -21.23 -0.61
N ALA A 144 -5.88 -21.25 0.08
CA ALA A 144 -5.02 -22.43 0.14
C ALA A 144 -5.72 -23.64 0.79
N LEU A 145 -6.55 -23.42 1.83
CA LEU A 145 -7.35 -24.48 2.43
C LEU A 145 -8.43 -25.02 1.48
N VAL A 146 -9.07 -24.14 0.68
CA VAL A 146 -10.05 -24.56 -0.33
C VAL A 146 -9.41 -25.52 -1.34
N GLU A 147 -8.22 -25.21 -1.84
CA GLU A 147 -7.49 -26.09 -2.76
C GLU A 147 -7.01 -27.38 -2.09
N ARG A 148 -6.53 -27.34 -0.84
CA ARG A 148 -6.19 -28.56 -0.07
C ARG A 148 -7.38 -29.49 0.09
N VAL A 149 -8.57 -28.95 0.37
CA VAL A 149 -9.79 -29.74 0.49
C VAL A 149 -10.17 -30.35 -0.86
N ARG A 150 -10.07 -29.59 -1.96
CA ARG A 150 -10.33 -30.10 -3.31
C ARG A 150 -9.36 -31.22 -3.70
N ALA A 151 -8.08 -31.09 -3.36
CA ALA A 151 -7.04 -32.05 -3.72
C ALA A 151 -7.00 -33.29 -2.80
N SER A 152 -7.54 -33.20 -1.59
CA SER A 152 -7.53 -34.31 -0.63
C SER A 152 -8.35 -35.50 -1.11
N GLU A 153 -8.00 -36.71 -0.67
CA GLU A 153 -8.81 -37.94 -0.82
C GLU A 153 -9.32 -38.42 0.55
N GLY A 154 -10.53 -38.97 0.64
CA GLY A 154 -11.08 -39.51 1.90
C GLY A 154 -11.60 -38.48 2.91
N GLU A 155 -11.71 -38.84 4.19
CA GLU A 155 -12.26 -37.92 5.21
C GLU A 155 -11.34 -36.69 5.42
N PHE A 156 -11.93 -35.49 5.58
CA PHE A 156 -11.17 -34.27 5.88
C PHE A 156 -11.77 -33.57 7.10
N ARG A 157 -10.96 -33.42 8.15
CA ARG A 157 -11.36 -33.01 9.50
C ARG A 157 -10.97 -31.56 9.75
N ILE A 158 -11.96 -30.73 10.06
CA ILE A 158 -11.78 -29.30 10.33
C ILE A 158 -12.19 -29.02 11.76
N VAL A 159 -11.27 -28.47 12.54
CA VAL A 159 -11.53 -28.01 13.91
C VAL A 159 -11.62 -26.49 13.91
N VAL A 160 -12.69 -25.96 14.51
CA VAL A 160 -12.87 -24.53 14.76
C VAL A 160 -12.74 -24.28 16.26
N VAL A 161 -11.78 -23.45 16.66
CA VAL A 161 -11.54 -23.11 18.07
C VAL A 161 -12.13 -21.73 18.38
N GLY A 162 -13.12 -21.70 19.27
CA GLY A 162 -13.81 -20.49 19.73
C GLY A 162 -15.33 -20.56 19.57
N GLY A 163 -16.07 -20.61 20.68
CA GLY A 163 -17.54 -20.68 20.69
C GLY A 163 -18.28 -19.33 20.65
N GLY A 164 -17.57 -18.24 20.37
CA GLY A 164 -18.17 -16.92 20.18
C GLY A 164 -18.90 -16.78 18.85
N ALA A 165 -19.56 -15.63 18.63
CA ALA A 165 -20.31 -15.36 17.39
C ALA A 165 -19.47 -15.53 16.12
N GLY A 166 -18.25 -15.01 16.11
CA GLY A 166 -17.34 -15.16 14.97
C GLY A 166 -16.97 -16.62 14.67
N GLY A 167 -16.71 -17.43 15.70
CA GLY A 167 -16.33 -18.84 15.53
C GLY A 167 -17.50 -19.70 15.02
N VAL A 168 -18.69 -19.50 15.58
CA VAL A 168 -19.92 -20.17 15.10
C VAL A 168 -20.25 -19.76 13.66
N GLU A 169 -20.18 -18.46 13.35
CA GLU A 169 -20.48 -17.95 12.02
C GLU A 169 -19.45 -18.43 10.98
N LEU A 170 -18.15 -18.43 11.30
CA LEU A 170 -17.10 -18.98 10.44
C LEU A 170 -17.21 -20.50 10.26
N ALA A 171 -17.55 -21.27 11.30
CA ALA A 171 -17.76 -22.71 11.15
C ALA A 171 -18.86 -23.01 10.11
N LEU A 172 -19.99 -22.31 10.20
CA LEU A 172 -21.11 -22.47 9.27
C LEU A 172 -20.77 -21.96 7.85
N SER A 173 -20.10 -20.81 7.74
CA SER A 173 -19.71 -20.23 6.45
C SER A 173 -18.68 -21.09 5.70
N THR A 174 -17.63 -21.53 6.40
CA THR A 174 -16.58 -22.38 5.79
C THR A 174 -17.15 -23.72 5.37
N GLN A 175 -17.96 -24.36 6.22
CA GLN A 175 -18.61 -25.62 5.88
C GLN A 175 -19.49 -25.46 4.63
N HIS A 176 -20.28 -24.38 4.55
CA HIS A 176 -21.12 -24.11 3.39
C HIS A 176 -20.30 -24.00 2.09
N ARG A 177 -19.21 -23.22 2.10
CA ARG A 177 -18.35 -23.02 0.92
C ARG A 177 -17.67 -24.31 0.49
N LEU A 178 -17.04 -25.03 1.42
CA LEU A 178 -16.31 -26.25 1.09
C LEU A 178 -17.24 -27.35 0.59
N GLN A 179 -18.45 -27.48 1.16
CA GLN A 179 -19.44 -28.41 0.62
C GLN A 179 -19.87 -28.05 -0.81
N GLN A 180 -20.02 -26.75 -1.12
CA GLN A 180 -20.31 -26.31 -2.49
C GLN A 180 -19.17 -26.61 -3.45
N VAL A 181 -17.92 -26.31 -3.06
CA VAL A 181 -16.73 -26.59 -3.86
C VAL A 181 -16.62 -28.07 -4.19
N LEU A 182 -16.77 -28.96 -3.19
CA LEU A 182 -16.74 -30.40 -3.41
C LEU A 182 -17.87 -30.86 -4.35
N ARG A 183 -19.11 -30.38 -4.16
CA ARG A 183 -20.24 -30.73 -5.03
C ARG A 183 -20.02 -30.28 -6.48
N GLN A 184 -19.48 -29.09 -6.68
CA GLN A 184 -19.15 -28.56 -8.02
C GLN A 184 -18.04 -29.37 -8.70
N SER A 185 -17.12 -29.94 -7.92
CA SER A 185 -16.09 -30.86 -8.39
C SER A 185 -16.54 -32.32 -8.49
N GLY A 186 -17.83 -32.62 -8.27
CA GLY A 186 -18.37 -34.00 -8.32
C GLY A 186 -17.96 -34.91 -7.16
N LEU A 187 -17.42 -34.34 -6.07
CA LEU A 187 -16.95 -35.06 -4.89
C LEU A 187 -18.01 -35.12 -3.79
N ASP A 188 -17.98 -36.18 -2.97
CA ASP A 188 -18.91 -36.32 -1.84
C ASP A 188 -18.62 -35.28 -0.74
N SER A 189 -19.55 -34.34 -0.55
CA SER A 189 -19.44 -33.33 0.51
C SER A 189 -19.57 -33.87 1.95
N LYS A 190 -20.07 -35.10 2.14
CA LYS A 190 -20.20 -35.73 3.47
C LYS A 190 -18.88 -36.21 4.06
N ARG A 191 -17.79 -36.16 3.29
CA ARG A 191 -16.42 -36.44 3.77
C ARG A 191 -15.87 -35.37 4.72
N LEU A 192 -16.48 -34.19 4.77
CA LEU A 192 -16.06 -33.12 5.67
C LEU A 192 -16.58 -33.40 7.08
N ARG A 193 -15.68 -33.43 8.06
CA ARG A 193 -16.02 -33.53 9.50
C ARG A 193 -15.68 -32.24 10.19
N TYR A 194 -16.66 -31.62 10.83
CA TYR A 194 -16.47 -30.38 11.56
C TYR A 194 -16.61 -30.60 13.06
N ARG A 195 -15.66 -30.04 13.82
CA ARG A 195 -15.78 -29.91 15.28
C ARG A 195 -15.59 -28.46 15.68
N LEU A 196 -16.42 -27.98 16.60
CA LEU A 196 -16.27 -26.68 17.23
C LEU A 196 -15.89 -26.89 18.69
N LEU A 197 -14.71 -26.41 19.09
CA LEU A 197 -14.19 -26.50 20.45
C LEU A 197 -14.30 -25.14 21.14
N THR A 198 -14.75 -25.13 22.38
CA THR A 198 -14.83 -23.90 23.19
C THR A 198 -14.50 -24.17 24.65
N GLU A 199 -13.75 -23.27 25.28
CA GLU A 199 -13.45 -23.34 26.72
C GLU A 199 -14.67 -23.00 27.59
N SER A 200 -15.60 -22.19 27.07
CA SER A 200 -16.85 -21.83 27.74
C SER A 200 -17.82 -23.01 27.92
N ASP A 201 -18.75 -22.87 28.86
CA ASP A 201 -19.86 -23.83 29.09
C ASP A 201 -20.78 -24.04 27.88
N GLY A 202 -20.81 -23.08 26.95
CA GLY A 202 -21.67 -23.11 25.77
C GLY A 202 -21.23 -22.10 24.71
N ILE A 203 -21.89 -22.16 23.56
CA ILE A 203 -21.64 -21.26 22.43
C ILE A 203 -22.50 -20.00 22.53
N MET A 204 -22.17 -18.99 21.72
CA MET A 204 -22.93 -17.74 21.61
C MET A 204 -23.17 -17.10 23.00
N TYR A 205 -22.20 -17.22 23.92
CA TYR A 205 -22.36 -16.89 25.33
C TYR A 205 -22.66 -15.40 25.59
N MET A 206 -22.33 -14.51 24.65
CA MET A 206 -22.69 -13.09 24.69
C MET A 206 -24.13 -12.79 24.21
N HIS A 207 -24.86 -13.80 23.75
CA HIS A 207 -26.23 -13.68 23.23
C HIS A 207 -27.25 -14.33 24.16
N ASN A 208 -28.53 -13.95 23.98
CA ASN A 208 -29.63 -14.46 24.79
C ASN A 208 -29.88 -15.97 24.55
N PRO A 209 -30.55 -16.68 25.50
CA PRO A 209 -30.75 -18.12 25.41
C PRO A 209 -31.44 -18.61 24.12
N GLY A 210 -32.39 -17.84 23.59
CA GLY A 210 -33.08 -18.19 22.34
C GLY A 210 -32.14 -18.21 21.13
N VAL A 211 -31.16 -17.31 21.08
CA VAL A 211 -30.12 -17.35 20.04
C VAL A 211 -29.23 -18.58 20.19
N ARG A 212 -28.82 -18.91 21.43
CA ARG A 212 -27.96 -20.09 21.71
C ARG A 212 -28.64 -21.38 21.25
N GLN A 213 -29.89 -21.59 21.67
CA GLN A 213 -30.68 -22.77 21.31
C GLN A 213 -30.85 -22.93 19.79
N ARG A 214 -31.08 -21.82 19.06
CA ARG A 214 -31.20 -21.85 17.60
C ARG A 214 -29.88 -22.24 16.94
N PHE A 215 -28.75 -21.69 17.38
CA PHE A 215 -27.44 -22.06 16.83
C PHE A 215 -27.03 -23.49 17.19
N GLU A 216 -27.30 -23.96 18.41
CA GLU A 216 -27.09 -25.36 18.79
C GLU A 216 -27.87 -26.32 17.88
N ARG A 217 -29.15 -26.02 17.64
CA ARG A 217 -29.98 -26.78 16.69
C ARG A 217 -29.39 -26.77 15.28
N ILE A 218 -29.03 -25.60 14.76
CA ILE A 218 -28.49 -25.48 13.40
C ILE A 218 -27.15 -26.20 13.26
N LEU A 219 -26.25 -26.09 14.23
CA LEU A 219 -24.96 -26.82 14.21
C LEU A 219 -25.19 -28.33 14.23
N THR A 220 -26.16 -28.81 15.01
CA THR A 220 -26.56 -30.22 15.05
C THR A 220 -27.14 -30.68 13.70
N GLU A 221 -28.07 -29.91 13.12
CA GLU A 221 -28.63 -30.18 11.78
C GLU A 221 -27.57 -30.18 10.67
N ARG A 222 -26.46 -29.46 10.91
CA ARG A 222 -25.31 -29.34 9.99
C ARG A 222 -24.20 -30.35 10.25
N ASP A 223 -24.38 -31.29 11.17
CA ASP A 223 -23.36 -32.27 11.57
C ASP A 223 -22.04 -31.60 12.01
N ILE A 224 -22.13 -30.45 12.69
CA ILE A 224 -21.01 -29.79 13.34
C ILE A 224 -21.03 -30.17 14.81
N ARG A 225 -20.08 -31.00 15.23
CA ARG A 225 -19.98 -31.47 16.61
C ARG A 225 -19.43 -30.37 17.51
N VAL A 226 -20.21 -29.91 18.48
CA VAL A 226 -19.79 -28.91 19.47
C VAL A 226 -19.27 -29.61 20.72
N GLU A 227 -18.08 -29.24 21.17
CA GLU A 227 -17.50 -29.69 22.45
C GLU A 227 -17.18 -28.48 23.33
N THR A 228 -17.86 -28.40 24.48
CA THR A 228 -17.72 -27.31 25.45
C THR A 228 -16.76 -27.69 26.57
N ARG A 229 -16.25 -26.70 27.31
CA ARG A 229 -15.21 -26.90 28.35
C ARG A 229 -13.97 -27.64 27.83
N ARG A 230 -13.62 -27.38 26.57
CA ARG A 230 -12.43 -27.92 25.91
C ARG A 230 -11.49 -26.77 25.58
N ARG A 231 -10.47 -26.55 26.42
CA ARG A 231 -9.44 -25.54 26.16
C ARG A 231 -8.31 -26.17 25.36
N VAL A 232 -7.94 -25.55 24.25
CA VAL A 232 -6.81 -25.98 23.41
C VAL A 232 -5.51 -25.44 24.02
N SER A 233 -4.51 -26.30 24.15
CA SER A 233 -3.20 -26.00 24.74
C SER A 233 -2.06 -26.00 23.71
N GLU A 234 -2.21 -26.70 22.59
CA GLU A 234 -1.24 -26.74 21.48
C GLU A 234 -1.96 -27.08 20.16
N VAL A 235 -1.49 -26.53 19.04
CA VAL A 235 -1.92 -26.91 17.69
C VAL A 235 -0.75 -27.57 16.96
N ARG A 236 -1.01 -28.71 16.32
CA ARG A 236 -0.05 -29.40 15.45
C ARG A 236 -0.60 -29.49 14.03
N SER A 237 0.20 -29.99 13.10
CA SER A 237 -0.18 -30.13 11.69
C SER A 237 -1.37 -31.06 11.43
N ASP A 238 -1.61 -32.03 12.32
CA ASP A 238 -2.59 -33.13 12.13
C ASP A 238 -3.59 -33.28 13.31
N GLN A 239 -3.46 -32.46 14.36
CA GLN A 239 -4.29 -32.52 15.56
C GLN A 239 -4.22 -31.23 16.38
N VAL A 240 -5.19 -31.06 17.28
CA VAL A 240 -5.13 -30.09 18.39
C VAL A 240 -5.04 -30.84 19.71
N ILE A 241 -4.20 -30.34 20.63
CA ILE A 241 -4.02 -30.88 21.98
C ILE A 241 -4.82 -30.03 22.95
N LEU A 242 -5.52 -30.69 23.87
CA LEU A 242 -6.33 -30.06 24.91
C LEU A 242 -5.53 -29.92 26.22
N ASP A 243 -6.00 -29.06 27.12
CA ASP A 243 -5.39 -28.83 28.43
C ASP A 243 -5.43 -30.06 29.36
N ASP A 244 -6.39 -30.97 29.16
CA ASP A 244 -6.45 -32.28 29.80
C ASP A 244 -5.48 -33.33 29.20
N GLY A 245 -4.69 -32.94 28.19
CA GLY A 245 -3.73 -33.78 27.49
C GLY A 245 -4.33 -34.67 26.39
N SER A 246 -5.66 -34.66 26.20
CA SER A 246 -6.29 -35.40 25.09
C SER A 246 -6.08 -34.70 23.74
N ALA A 247 -6.13 -35.47 22.66
CA ALA A 247 -5.90 -34.98 21.30
C ALA A 247 -7.15 -35.12 20.42
N VAL A 248 -7.41 -34.12 19.59
CA VAL A 248 -8.48 -34.12 18.58
C VAL A 248 -7.85 -33.99 17.20
N ALA A 249 -7.97 -35.04 16.39
CA ALA A 249 -7.42 -35.04 15.04
C ALA A 249 -8.05 -33.96 14.15
N ALA A 250 -7.20 -33.26 13.39
CA ALA A 250 -7.56 -32.12 12.57
C ALA A 250 -6.63 -32.00 11.37
N ASP A 251 -7.17 -32.02 10.15
CA ASP A 251 -6.40 -31.74 8.94
C ASP A 251 -6.28 -30.22 8.70
N ALA A 252 -7.20 -29.44 9.28
CA ALA A 252 -7.09 -27.99 9.37
C ALA A 252 -7.72 -27.46 10.66
N THR A 253 -7.10 -26.42 11.23
CA THR A 253 -7.57 -25.74 12.43
C THR A 253 -7.85 -24.28 12.14
N ILE A 254 -9.09 -23.84 12.37
CA ILE A 254 -9.51 -22.43 12.26
C ILE A 254 -9.55 -21.84 13.68
N TRP A 255 -8.83 -20.75 13.89
CA TRP A 255 -8.60 -20.19 15.21
C TRP A 255 -9.32 -18.83 15.39
N VAL A 256 -10.33 -18.79 16.25
CA VAL A 256 -11.26 -17.66 16.42
C VAL A 256 -11.45 -17.32 17.90
N THR A 257 -10.34 -17.22 18.64
CA THR A 257 -10.35 -16.89 20.08
C THR A 257 -10.23 -15.39 20.35
N THR A 258 -10.18 -15.01 21.63
CA THR A 258 -10.06 -13.62 22.08
C THR A 258 -8.80 -12.96 21.54
N ALA A 259 -8.92 -11.67 21.22
CA ALA A 259 -7.86 -10.90 20.60
C ALA A 259 -7.01 -10.18 21.67
N ALA A 260 -5.72 -9.98 21.40
CA ALA A 260 -4.78 -9.21 22.19
C ALA A 260 -4.28 -7.98 21.40
N ALA A 261 -3.74 -7.00 22.11
CA ALA A 261 -3.10 -5.85 21.49
C ALA A 261 -1.59 -6.09 21.23
N PRO A 262 -0.96 -5.37 20.28
CA PRO A 262 0.50 -5.37 20.13
C PRO A 262 1.21 -4.83 21.38
N SER A 263 2.35 -5.43 21.74
CA SER A 263 3.12 -5.07 22.95
C SER A 263 3.70 -3.65 22.90
N TRP A 264 4.05 -3.16 21.71
CA TRP A 264 4.66 -1.85 21.51
C TRP A 264 3.82 -0.68 22.07
N LEU A 265 2.51 -0.86 22.26
CA LEU A 265 1.65 0.15 22.87
C LEU A 265 2.02 0.40 24.33
N ALA A 266 2.23 -0.68 25.09
CA ALA A 266 2.65 -0.61 26.48
C ALA A 266 4.11 -0.17 26.59
N GLU A 267 4.98 -0.67 25.69
CA GLU A 267 6.40 -0.28 25.62
C GLU A 267 6.57 1.21 25.31
N ALA A 268 5.65 1.81 24.56
CA ALA A 268 5.58 3.25 24.29
C ALA A 268 5.07 4.10 25.47
N GLY A 269 4.78 3.48 26.62
CA GLY A 269 4.31 4.16 27.83
C GLY A 269 2.82 4.52 27.84
N LEU A 270 2.02 4.01 26.89
CA LEU A 270 0.57 4.18 26.97
C LEU A 270 0.00 3.35 28.12
N THR A 271 -0.93 3.92 28.88
CA THR A 271 -1.71 3.13 29.83
C THR A 271 -2.60 2.14 29.07
N VAL A 272 -2.39 0.84 29.31
CA VAL A 272 -3.14 -0.26 28.70
C VAL A 272 -3.97 -1.04 29.74
N ASP A 273 -4.89 -1.88 29.27
CA ASP A 273 -5.53 -2.91 30.09
C ASP A 273 -4.70 -4.21 30.14
N ASP A 274 -5.19 -5.21 30.87
CA ASP A 274 -4.48 -6.48 31.09
C ASP A 274 -4.27 -7.27 29.78
N SER A 275 -5.01 -6.95 28.71
CA SER A 275 -4.84 -7.53 27.37
C SER A 275 -4.03 -6.62 26.42
N GLY A 276 -3.42 -5.56 26.96
CA GLY A 276 -2.60 -4.60 26.21
C GLY A 276 -3.38 -3.51 25.45
N PHE A 277 -4.71 -3.45 25.55
CA PHE A 277 -5.49 -2.45 24.81
C PHE A 277 -5.38 -1.05 25.44
N VAL A 278 -5.27 0.00 24.62
CA VAL A 278 -5.09 1.39 25.09
C VAL A 278 -6.29 1.85 25.90
N ARG A 279 -6.11 2.24 27.16
CA ARG A 279 -7.18 2.81 27.98
C ARG A 279 -7.52 4.21 27.50
N VAL A 280 -8.80 4.45 27.22
CA VAL A 280 -9.29 5.75 26.74
C VAL A 280 -10.42 6.31 27.61
N GLY A 281 -10.49 7.63 27.67
CA GLY A 281 -11.59 8.38 28.26
C GLY A 281 -12.88 8.27 27.45
N ALA A 282 -13.94 8.92 27.95
CA ALA A 282 -15.23 8.94 27.26
C ALA A 282 -15.15 9.63 25.88
N ASP A 283 -14.17 10.48 25.64
CA ASP A 283 -13.88 11.17 24.38
C ASP A 283 -12.95 10.41 23.44
N LEU A 284 -12.58 9.17 23.77
CA LEU A 284 -11.64 8.32 23.01
C LEU A 284 -10.18 8.82 23.03
N GLN A 285 -9.86 9.77 23.89
CA GLN A 285 -8.50 10.23 24.17
C GLN A 285 -7.80 9.25 25.11
N SER A 286 -6.51 9.01 24.92
CA SER A 286 -5.69 8.21 25.83
C SER A 286 -5.71 8.83 27.23
N VAL A 287 -5.86 7.99 28.26
CA VAL A 287 -5.83 8.47 29.66
C VAL A 287 -4.43 8.87 30.13
N SER A 288 -3.40 8.59 29.33
CA SER A 288 -1.99 8.88 29.64
C SER A 288 -1.41 10.04 28.84
N HIS A 289 -1.96 10.35 27.66
CA HIS A 289 -1.39 11.30 26.71
C HIS A 289 -2.49 12.08 26.00
N GLU A 290 -2.54 13.40 26.21
CA GLU A 290 -3.62 14.26 25.69
C GLU A 290 -3.60 14.39 24.16
N ASN A 291 -2.46 14.20 23.51
CA ASN A 291 -2.34 14.29 22.06
C ASN A 291 -2.56 12.94 21.33
N ILE A 292 -2.91 11.87 22.05
CA ILE A 292 -3.09 10.52 21.50
C ILE A 292 -4.53 10.05 21.69
N PHE A 293 -5.13 9.55 20.62
CA PHE A 293 -6.47 8.95 20.59
C PHE A 293 -6.38 7.47 20.23
N ALA A 294 -7.36 6.68 20.66
CA ALA A 294 -7.51 5.31 20.20
C ALA A 294 -8.99 4.95 20.03
N ALA A 295 -9.29 4.18 18.99
CA ALA A 295 -10.65 3.71 18.73
C ALA A 295 -10.64 2.32 18.09
N GLY A 296 -11.80 1.72 17.94
CA GLY A 296 -11.99 0.35 17.47
C GLY A 296 -11.56 -0.67 18.52
N ASP A 297 -11.18 -1.85 18.04
CA ASP A 297 -10.81 -2.97 18.93
C ASP A 297 -9.59 -2.65 19.80
N ILE A 298 -8.69 -1.76 19.33
CA ILE A 298 -7.46 -1.41 20.05
C ILE A 298 -7.70 -0.58 21.33
N ALA A 299 -8.89 0.02 21.46
CA ALA A 299 -9.24 0.89 22.57
C ALA A 299 -10.02 0.15 23.67
N SER A 300 -9.68 0.41 24.91
CA SER A 300 -10.35 -0.06 26.12
C SER A 300 -11.12 1.09 26.77
N LEU A 301 -12.46 1.01 26.73
CA LEU A 301 -13.35 2.02 27.31
C LEU A 301 -13.48 1.81 28.82
N LEU A 302 -13.78 2.89 29.57
CA LEU A 302 -14.07 2.83 31.01
C LEU A 302 -15.14 1.78 31.38
N GLU A 303 -16.19 1.67 30.57
CA GLU A 303 -17.12 0.55 30.62
C GLU A 303 -16.77 -0.44 29.50
N PRO A 304 -16.20 -1.63 29.82
CA PRO A 304 -15.78 -2.59 28.81
C PRO A 304 -16.94 -2.99 27.88
N ARG A 305 -16.65 -3.04 26.59
CA ARG A 305 -17.58 -3.51 25.54
C ARG A 305 -16.93 -4.63 24.75
N PRO A 306 -17.73 -5.57 24.19
CA PRO A 306 -17.21 -6.57 23.27
C PRO A 306 -16.43 -5.91 22.14
N LYS A 307 -15.23 -6.42 21.85
CA LYS A 307 -14.40 -5.97 20.72
C LYS A 307 -15.07 -6.43 19.42
N SER A 308 -15.83 -5.53 18.80
CA SER A 308 -16.70 -5.83 17.65
C SER A 308 -16.82 -4.60 16.75
N GLY A 309 -16.90 -4.84 15.44
CA GLY A 309 -17.10 -3.81 14.42
C GLY A 309 -18.31 -2.90 14.67
N VAL A 310 -19.34 -3.41 15.36
CA VAL A 310 -20.57 -2.65 15.71
C VAL A 310 -20.28 -1.43 16.59
N PHE A 311 -19.29 -1.53 17.49
CA PHE A 311 -18.86 -0.42 18.36
C PHE A 311 -17.81 0.44 17.65
N ALA A 312 -16.86 -0.18 16.95
CA ALA A 312 -15.81 0.52 16.21
C ALA A 312 -16.38 1.51 15.17
N VAL A 313 -17.37 1.09 14.39
CA VAL A 313 -18.05 1.94 13.40
C VAL A 313 -18.74 3.14 14.04
N ARG A 314 -19.27 2.98 15.27
CA ARG A 314 -19.96 4.07 15.99
C ARG A 314 -19.00 5.04 16.67
N GLN A 315 -17.77 4.63 16.97
CA GLN A 315 -16.74 5.53 17.50
C GLN A 315 -16.24 6.51 16.43
N GLY A 316 -16.17 6.08 15.17
CA GLY A 316 -15.65 6.89 14.05
C GLY A 316 -16.21 8.32 13.95
N PRO A 317 -17.53 8.56 13.99
CA PRO A 317 -18.09 9.90 13.93
C PRO A 317 -17.67 10.81 15.10
N VAL A 318 -17.57 10.27 16.31
CA VAL A 318 -17.16 11.03 17.51
C VAL A 318 -15.66 11.28 17.47
N LEU A 319 -14.86 10.27 17.13
CA LEU A 319 -13.42 10.40 16.94
C LEU A 319 -13.09 11.49 15.92
N ALA A 320 -13.78 11.52 14.78
CA ALA A 320 -13.56 12.55 13.75
C ALA A 320 -13.86 13.97 14.25
N ASP A 321 -14.92 14.13 15.05
CA ASP A 321 -15.28 15.43 15.63
C ASP A 321 -14.27 15.85 16.72
N ASN A 322 -13.77 14.89 17.51
CA ASN A 322 -12.80 15.12 18.57
C ASN A 322 -11.40 15.41 18.04
N LEU A 323 -10.93 14.68 17.01
CA LEU A 323 -9.65 14.99 16.35
C LEU A 323 -9.68 16.39 15.72
N ARG A 324 -10.81 16.79 15.12
CA ARG A 324 -10.99 18.16 14.65
C ARG A 324 -10.96 19.16 15.79
N ALA A 325 -11.66 18.89 16.88
CA ALA A 325 -11.72 19.78 18.05
C ALA A 325 -10.32 19.94 18.68
N ALA A 326 -9.60 18.84 18.89
CA ALA A 326 -8.23 18.83 19.39
C ALA A 326 -7.27 19.63 18.49
N ALA A 327 -7.38 19.46 17.16
CA ALA A 327 -6.53 20.19 16.22
C ALA A 327 -6.65 21.72 16.34
N ILE A 328 -7.84 22.23 16.71
CA ILE A 328 -8.13 23.66 16.85
C ILE A 328 -8.35 24.13 18.29
N GLY A 329 -7.94 23.33 19.29
CA GLY A 329 -8.02 23.69 20.71
C GLY A 329 -9.43 23.84 21.27
N LYS A 330 -10.42 23.11 20.74
CA LYS A 330 -11.81 23.09 21.25
C LYS A 330 -12.07 21.89 22.15
N SER A 331 -13.08 22.02 23.00
CA SER A 331 -13.51 20.95 23.92
C SER A 331 -13.96 19.69 23.18
N LEU A 332 -13.54 18.54 23.70
CA LEU A 332 -13.89 17.22 23.17
C LEU A 332 -15.33 16.83 23.54
N ARG A 333 -15.91 15.93 22.76
CA ARG A 333 -17.27 15.39 22.95
C ARG A 333 -17.22 13.96 23.46
N PRO A 334 -18.07 13.58 24.43
CA PRO A 334 -18.11 12.21 24.92
C PRO A 334 -18.78 11.27 23.91
N TYR A 335 -18.14 10.13 23.66
CA TYR A 335 -18.71 8.94 23.05
C TYR A 335 -19.54 8.17 24.09
N ARG A 336 -20.80 7.89 23.76
CA ARG A 336 -21.68 7.04 24.56
C ARG A 336 -21.94 5.74 23.81
N ALA A 337 -21.37 4.64 24.31
CA ALA A 337 -21.64 3.32 23.78
C ALA A 337 -23.12 2.96 23.99
N GLN A 338 -23.78 2.45 22.95
CA GLN A 338 -25.13 1.92 23.07
C GLN A 338 -25.16 0.70 24.01
N LYS A 339 -26.23 0.57 24.80
CA LYS A 339 -26.41 -0.59 25.70
C LYS A 339 -26.96 -1.81 24.95
N ASN A 340 -27.90 -1.58 24.02
CA ASN A 340 -28.55 -2.61 23.23
C ASN A 340 -28.31 -2.37 21.74
N PHE A 341 -28.16 -3.45 20.97
CA PHE A 341 -28.07 -3.40 19.52
C PHE A 341 -28.73 -4.62 18.89
N LEU A 342 -29.08 -4.51 17.61
CA LEU A 342 -29.52 -5.65 16.82
C LEU A 342 -28.28 -6.34 16.25
N GLY A 343 -28.02 -7.57 16.69
CA GLY A 343 -27.05 -8.46 16.05
C GLY A 343 -27.74 -9.31 14.99
N LEU A 344 -27.15 -9.42 13.80
CA LEU A 344 -27.58 -10.33 12.74
C LEU A 344 -26.41 -11.27 12.46
N VAL A 345 -26.55 -12.54 12.84
CA VAL A 345 -25.48 -13.55 12.72
C VAL A 345 -25.89 -14.53 11.62
N SER A 346 -25.05 -14.66 10.60
CA SER A 346 -25.29 -15.52 9.44
C SER A 346 -25.14 -17.00 9.79
N THR A 347 -25.78 -17.86 9.01
CA THR A 347 -25.64 -19.32 9.09
C THR A 347 -24.93 -19.89 7.87
N GLY A 348 -24.20 -19.05 7.13
CA GLY A 348 -23.42 -19.42 5.95
C GLY A 348 -24.24 -19.57 4.66
N ASN A 349 -25.50 -20.00 4.73
CA ASN A 349 -26.36 -20.32 3.56
C ASN A 349 -27.40 -19.24 3.21
N LYS A 350 -27.02 -17.96 3.25
CA LYS A 350 -27.94 -16.81 3.06
C LYS A 350 -29.16 -16.84 3.98
N TYR A 351 -28.92 -17.20 5.24
CA TYR A 351 -29.91 -17.26 6.31
C TYR A 351 -29.26 -16.68 7.57
N ALA A 352 -30.06 -16.07 8.47
CA ALA A 352 -29.51 -15.36 9.63
C ALA A 352 -30.43 -15.42 10.85
N ILE A 353 -29.82 -15.29 12.03
CA ILE A 353 -30.49 -15.18 13.32
C ILE A 353 -30.30 -13.76 13.86
N ALA A 354 -31.42 -13.11 14.18
CA ALA A 354 -31.47 -11.83 14.86
C ALA A 354 -31.36 -12.01 16.38
N SER A 355 -30.57 -11.15 17.01
CA SER A 355 -30.36 -11.07 18.45
C SER A 355 -30.62 -9.64 18.91
N HIS A 356 -31.69 -9.41 19.68
CA HIS A 356 -31.96 -8.08 20.23
C HIS A 356 -32.58 -8.15 21.63
N GLY A 357 -31.81 -7.78 22.65
CA GLY A 357 -32.22 -7.93 24.05
C GLY A 357 -32.63 -9.39 24.34
N ARG A 358 -33.88 -9.59 24.75
CA ARG A 358 -34.47 -10.92 25.01
C ARG A 358 -35.08 -11.60 23.77
N TRP A 359 -35.17 -10.90 22.64
CA TRP A 359 -35.79 -11.40 21.43
C TRP A 359 -34.78 -12.13 20.54
N SER A 360 -35.24 -13.22 19.92
CA SER A 360 -34.52 -13.94 18.87
C SER A 360 -35.48 -14.34 17.75
N TYR A 361 -35.05 -14.18 16.51
CA TYR A 361 -35.82 -14.55 15.32
C TYR A 361 -34.88 -15.06 14.23
N GLU A 362 -35.32 -16.02 13.42
CA GLU A 362 -34.51 -16.64 12.37
C GLU A 362 -35.25 -16.58 11.03
N SER A 363 -34.58 -16.17 9.95
CA SER A 363 -35.19 -16.08 8.62
C SER A 363 -34.16 -15.85 7.52
N ALA A 364 -34.49 -16.26 6.29
CA ALA A 364 -33.75 -15.87 5.08
C ALA A 364 -33.88 -14.36 4.80
N TRP A 365 -35.02 -13.75 5.15
CA TRP A 365 -35.20 -12.31 4.97
C TRP A 365 -34.27 -11.48 5.88
N LEU A 366 -33.96 -11.97 7.09
CA LEU A 366 -33.00 -11.32 7.98
C LEU A 366 -31.59 -11.26 7.38
N TRP A 367 -31.20 -12.28 6.61
CA TRP A 367 -29.93 -12.24 5.88
C TRP A 367 -29.92 -11.15 4.82
N ARG A 368 -31.02 -10.95 4.09
CA ARG A 368 -31.15 -9.83 3.13
C ARG A 368 -31.06 -8.46 3.82
N VAL A 369 -31.60 -8.34 5.04
CA VAL A 369 -31.45 -7.12 5.85
C VAL A 369 -29.98 -6.91 6.25
N LYS A 370 -29.29 -7.96 6.69
CA LYS A 370 -27.84 -7.91 6.99
C LYS A 370 -27.05 -7.47 5.77
N ASP A 371 -27.26 -8.14 4.64
CA ASP A 371 -26.63 -7.83 3.36
C ASP A 371 -26.86 -6.37 2.95
N TRP A 372 -28.11 -5.89 3.05
CA TRP A 372 -28.42 -4.49 2.77
C TRP A 372 -27.69 -3.50 3.71
N ILE A 373 -27.59 -3.79 5.01
CA ILE A 373 -26.86 -2.96 5.98
C ILE A 373 -25.37 -2.90 5.61
N ASP A 374 -24.78 -4.06 5.33
CA ASP A 374 -23.36 -4.22 5.08
C ASP A 374 -22.96 -3.61 3.73
N VAL A 375 -23.67 -3.90 2.65
CA VAL A 375 -23.47 -3.27 1.33
C VAL A 375 -23.67 -1.75 1.41
N ARG A 376 -24.67 -1.28 2.16
CA ARG A 376 -24.87 0.16 2.37
C ARG A 376 -23.72 0.79 3.15
N PHE A 377 -23.12 0.07 4.09
CA PHE A 377 -21.93 0.53 4.81
C PHE A 377 -20.73 0.65 3.84
N MET A 378 -20.45 -0.39 3.05
CA MET A 378 -19.34 -0.40 2.08
C MET A 378 -19.47 0.71 1.03
N LYS A 379 -20.68 0.91 0.48
CA LYS A 379 -20.95 2.00 -0.46
C LYS A 379 -20.60 3.38 0.08
N LYS A 380 -20.67 3.61 1.40
CA LYS A 380 -20.28 4.91 1.98
C LYS A 380 -18.80 5.23 1.80
N PHE A 381 -17.93 4.24 1.70
CA PHE A 381 -16.48 4.44 1.67
C PHE A 381 -15.88 4.14 0.30
N ASN A 382 -16.54 3.30 -0.51
CA ASN A 382 -16.12 3.00 -1.88
C ASN A 382 -16.80 3.90 -2.94
N VAL A 383 -17.92 4.56 -2.60
CA VAL A 383 -18.57 5.56 -3.47
C VAL A 383 -18.57 6.90 -2.73
N LEU A 384 -17.58 7.73 -3.06
CA LEU A 384 -17.35 9.02 -2.42
C LEU A 384 -18.11 10.12 -3.17
N PRO A 385 -18.68 11.11 -2.45
CA PRO A 385 -19.38 12.21 -3.10
C PRO A 385 -18.39 13.11 -3.85
N ASP A 386 -18.80 13.66 -4.99
CA ASP A 386 -18.10 14.80 -5.58
C ASP A 386 -18.25 16.00 -4.63
N MET A 387 -17.14 16.70 -4.40
CA MET A 387 -17.11 17.87 -3.55
C MET A 387 -16.67 19.05 -4.41
N ASP A 388 -17.49 20.10 -4.47
CA ASP A 388 -17.09 21.35 -5.11
C ASP A 388 -15.78 21.83 -4.49
N ALA A 389 -14.83 22.23 -5.35
CA ALA A 389 -13.62 22.90 -4.91
C ALA A 389 -14.04 24.26 -4.34
N LYS A 390 -14.38 24.30 -3.06
CA LYS A 390 -14.50 25.57 -2.34
C LYS A 390 -13.13 26.24 -2.41
N GLU A 391 -13.11 27.50 -2.85
CA GLU A 391 -11.95 28.37 -2.70
C GLU A 391 -11.47 28.27 -1.24
N GLY A 392 -10.23 27.86 -1.04
CA GLY A 392 -9.65 27.68 0.30
C GLY A 392 -9.47 29.03 0.97
N PRO A 393 -10.23 29.37 2.03
CA PRO A 393 -10.06 30.60 2.77
C PRO A 393 -9.14 30.33 3.98
N GLU A 394 -8.62 31.40 4.57
CA GLU A 394 -7.86 31.54 5.83
C GLU A 394 -7.72 30.31 6.77
N LEU A 395 -6.55 30.20 7.40
CA LEU A 395 -6.23 29.22 8.46
C LEU A 395 -7.40 29.02 9.43
N ALA A 396 -7.65 27.75 9.82
CA ALA A 396 -8.73 27.46 10.75
C ALA A 396 -8.51 28.18 12.09
N SER A 397 -9.50 28.94 12.56
CA SER A 397 -9.44 29.61 13.86
C SER A 397 -9.10 28.61 14.99
N GLY A 398 -8.00 28.86 15.71
CA GLY A 398 -7.48 28.02 16.79
C GLY A 398 -6.44 26.96 16.37
N ILE A 399 -6.12 26.81 15.07
CA ILE A 399 -5.11 25.83 14.64
C ILE A 399 -3.67 26.30 14.89
N ALA A 400 -3.42 27.60 14.78
CA ALA A 400 -2.14 28.23 14.98
C ALA A 400 -2.19 29.07 16.27
N ASP A 401 -1.14 28.99 17.08
CA ASP A 401 -0.95 29.92 18.19
C ASP A 401 -0.47 31.30 17.69
N SER A 402 -0.42 32.29 18.57
CA SER A 402 0.00 33.66 18.21
C SER A 402 1.42 33.73 17.65
N ALA A 403 2.30 32.79 18.04
CA ALA A 403 3.67 32.73 17.53
C ALA A 403 3.71 32.16 16.10
N ALA A 404 2.95 31.10 15.82
CA ALA A 404 2.79 30.50 14.50
C ALA A 404 2.10 31.46 13.51
N ILE A 405 1.11 32.24 13.96
CA ILE A 405 0.50 33.29 13.13
C ILE A 405 1.52 34.36 12.78
N LYS A 406 2.40 34.75 13.72
CA LYS A 406 3.49 35.71 13.47
C LYS A 406 4.54 35.15 12.51
N GLU A 407 4.92 33.88 12.67
CA GLU A 407 5.84 33.16 11.77
C GLU A 407 5.28 33.09 10.34
N LEU A 408 4.01 32.70 10.20
CA LEU A 408 3.32 32.59 8.90
C LEU A 408 3.05 33.96 8.25
N SER A 409 2.81 35.02 9.04
CA SER A 409 2.61 36.37 8.49
C SER A 409 3.92 37.00 8.02
N THR A 410 5.06 36.69 8.65
CA THR A 410 6.39 37.05 8.12
C THR A 410 6.73 36.29 6.82
N LEU A 411 6.19 35.08 6.64
CA LEU A 411 6.33 34.25 5.44
C LEU A 411 5.35 34.62 4.30
N ALA A 412 4.47 35.61 4.50
CA ALA A 412 3.49 36.03 3.50
C ALA A 412 4.13 36.80 2.32
N MET A 413 5.26 37.49 2.54
CA MET A 413 6.11 37.99 1.45
C MET A 413 7.01 36.87 0.96
N ARG A 414 6.62 36.23 -0.15
CA ARG A 414 7.39 35.17 -0.78
C ARG A 414 8.21 35.74 -1.93
N CYS A 415 9.53 35.79 -1.73
CA CYS A 415 10.46 36.27 -2.73
C CYS A 415 10.68 35.20 -3.81
N GLY A 416 10.85 35.64 -5.06
CA GLY A 416 11.37 34.78 -6.13
C GLY A 416 12.90 34.72 -6.14
N GLY A 417 13.46 33.97 -7.08
CA GLY A 417 14.92 33.86 -7.27
C GLY A 417 15.63 33.25 -6.04
N CYS A 418 16.84 33.72 -5.74
CA CYS A 418 17.59 33.24 -4.57
C CYS A 418 16.87 33.48 -3.22
N GLY A 419 15.92 34.42 -3.17
CA GLY A 419 15.10 34.68 -2.00
C GLY A 419 14.06 33.58 -1.69
N ALA A 420 13.86 32.62 -2.61
CA ALA A 420 12.99 31.47 -2.39
C ALA A 420 13.72 30.28 -1.72
N LYS A 421 14.99 30.42 -1.34
CA LYS A 421 15.78 29.32 -0.76
C LYS A 421 15.23 28.90 0.60
N VAL A 422 15.25 27.60 0.89
CA VAL A 422 14.99 27.10 2.26
C VAL A 422 15.96 27.75 3.23
N GLY A 423 15.46 28.24 4.35
CA GLY A 423 16.25 28.97 5.34
C GLY A 423 17.51 28.22 5.80
N ALA A 424 18.62 28.93 5.97
CA ALA A 424 19.93 28.34 6.27
C ALA A 424 19.92 27.47 7.54
N THR A 425 19.20 27.89 8.58
CA THR A 425 19.06 27.13 9.83
C THR A 425 18.33 25.81 9.61
N VAL A 426 17.22 25.82 8.85
CA VAL A 426 16.47 24.61 8.48
C VAL A 426 17.36 23.65 7.70
N LEU A 427 18.03 24.16 6.66
CA LEU A 427 18.91 23.36 5.83
C LEU A 427 20.05 22.74 6.65
N SER A 428 20.70 23.51 7.53
CA SER A 428 21.79 23.01 8.39
C SER A 428 21.34 21.87 9.30
N ARG A 429 20.14 21.96 9.90
CA ARG A 429 19.58 20.89 10.75
C ARG A 429 19.28 19.63 9.94
N VAL A 430 18.73 19.76 8.73
CA VAL A 430 18.53 18.61 7.83
C VAL A 430 19.86 17.95 7.51
N MET A 431 20.87 18.72 7.09
CA MET A 431 22.17 18.18 6.69
C MET A 431 22.88 17.44 7.84
N GLN A 432 22.75 17.92 9.09
CA GLN A 432 23.30 17.25 10.27
C GLN A 432 22.63 15.92 10.61
N ARG A 433 21.36 15.74 10.21
CA ARG A 433 20.60 14.49 10.44
C ARG A 433 20.88 13.44 9.37
N LEU A 434 21.31 13.83 8.17
CA LEU A 434 21.56 12.91 7.07
C LEU A 434 22.86 12.13 7.29
N PRO A 435 22.91 10.83 6.92
CA PRO A 435 24.13 10.04 7.07
C PRO A 435 25.27 10.65 6.26
N ASP A 436 26.49 10.57 6.82
CA ASP A 436 27.72 10.93 6.11
C ASP A 436 28.11 9.80 5.16
N GLU A 437 28.12 10.11 3.87
CA GLU A 437 28.62 9.23 2.82
C GLU A 437 29.95 9.78 2.32
N ARG A 438 30.93 8.89 2.15
CA ARG A 438 32.26 9.25 1.64
C ARG A 438 32.66 8.30 0.53
N ARG A 439 33.33 8.84 -0.46
CA ARG A 439 33.94 8.14 -1.58
C ARG A 439 35.25 8.83 -1.90
N ASP A 440 36.33 8.07 -2.06
CA ASP A 440 37.69 8.62 -2.15
C ASP A 440 37.94 9.45 -3.42
N ASP A 441 37.16 9.18 -4.48
CA ASP A 441 37.19 9.90 -5.75
C ASP A 441 36.25 11.13 -5.77
N VAL A 442 35.61 11.48 -4.65
CA VAL A 442 34.89 12.75 -4.45
C VAL A 442 35.71 13.64 -3.53
N LEU A 443 36.51 14.50 -4.16
CA LEU A 443 37.54 15.31 -3.50
C LEU A 443 36.95 16.49 -2.71
N ILE A 444 35.91 17.11 -3.25
CA ILE A 444 35.11 18.15 -2.60
C ILE A 444 33.65 17.73 -2.78
N GLY A 445 32.91 17.70 -1.67
CA GLY A 445 31.50 17.33 -1.66
C GLY A 445 30.80 17.94 -0.45
N ARG A 446 29.80 17.25 0.09
CA ARG A 446 28.86 17.78 1.09
C ARG A 446 29.51 18.34 2.36
N ASN A 447 30.65 17.78 2.77
CA ASN A 447 31.33 18.11 4.02
C ASN A 447 32.36 19.24 3.87
N ALA A 448 32.58 19.72 2.64
CA ALA A 448 33.38 20.92 2.38
C ALA A 448 32.49 22.16 2.40
N ALA A 449 33.06 23.33 2.71
CA ALA A 449 32.34 24.60 2.76
C ALA A 449 32.12 25.25 1.38
N ASP A 450 32.38 24.51 0.29
CA ASP A 450 32.35 25.01 -1.08
C ASP A 450 30.97 24.85 -1.73
N ASP A 451 30.66 25.73 -2.68
CA ASP A 451 29.39 25.74 -3.43
C ASP A 451 29.35 24.75 -4.62
N CYS A 452 30.40 23.92 -4.79
CA CYS A 452 30.50 22.96 -5.88
C CYS A 452 31.17 21.64 -5.44
N ALA A 453 30.94 20.58 -6.21
CA ALA A 453 31.59 19.29 -6.01
C ALA A 453 32.80 19.13 -6.95
N MET A 454 33.88 18.52 -6.46
CA MET A 454 35.08 18.19 -7.24
C MET A 454 35.25 16.67 -7.28
N LEU A 455 35.30 16.12 -8.50
CA LEU A 455 35.26 14.68 -8.75
C LEU A 455 36.54 14.26 -9.49
N ALA A 456 37.16 13.18 -9.05
CA ALA A 456 38.25 12.53 -9.77
C ALA A 456 37.66 11.52 -10.77
N ILE A 457 38.18 11.54 -12.00
CA ILE A 457 37.86 10.54 -13.03
C ILE A 457 39.09 9.63 -13.14
N PRO A 458 38.98 8.33 -12.80
CA PRO A 458 40.10 7.40 -12.91
C PRO A 458 40.62 7.26 -14.35
N ASP A 459 41.92 7.05 -14.50
CA ASP A 459 42.55 6.81 -15.81
C ASP A 459 41.84 5.66 -16.56
N GLY A 460 41.52 5.90 -17.83
CA GLY A 460 40.84 4.94 -18.70
C GLY A 460 39.32 4.87 -18.54
N LYS A 461 38.72 5.55 -17.56
CA LYS A 461 37.26 5.74 -17.48
C LYS A 461 36.83 7.08 -18.09
N VAL A 462 35.57 7.15 -18.50
CA VAL A 462 34.89 8.40 -18.86
C VAL A 462 33.73 8.67 -17.92
N MET A 463 33.37 9.95 -17.77
CA MET A 463 32.19 10.36 -17.04
C MET A 463 30.97 10.35 -17.96
N VAL A 464 29.88 9.79 -17.46
CA VAL A 464 28.53 9.96 -18.00
C VAL A 464 27.72 10.81 -17.02
N GLN A 465 26.89 11.70 -17.55
CA GLN A 465 26.12 12.66 -16.76
C GLN A 465 24.69 12.72 -17.28
N SER A 466 23.73 12.71 -16.37
CA SER A 466 22.31 12.97 -16.67
C SER A 466 21.69 13.87 -15.61
N VAL A 467 20.53 14.44 -15.92
CA VAL A 467 19.72 15.23 -15.01
C VAL A 467 18.23 14.99 -15.26
N ASP A 468 17.53 14.65 -14.20
CA ASP A 468 16.07 14.55 -14.20
C ASP A 468 15.47 15.38 -13.08
N TYR A 469 14.35 16.02 -13.37
CA TYR A 469 13.60 16.82 -12.40
C TYR A 469 12.11 16.82 -12.75
N PHE A 470 11.29 16.44 -11.78
CA PHE A 470 9.84 16.41 -12.00
C PHE A 470 9.02 16.78 -10.76
N ARG A 471 7.78 17.17 -11.02
CA ARG A 471 6.77 17.46 -10.00
C ARG A 471 6.30 16.18 -9.32
N ALA A 472 6.00 16.27 -8.02
CA ALA A 472 5.46 15.16 -7.27
C ALA A 472 4.09 14.72 -7.79
N PHE A 473 3.92 13.40 -7.86
CA PHE A 473 2.66 12.74 -8.21
C PHE A 473 2.10 11.90 -7.06
N ILE A 474 2.85 11.77 -5.95
CA ILE A 474 2.42 11.23 -4.65
C ILE A 474 2.79 12.19 -3.51
N ASP A 475 2.04 12.13 -2.41
CA ASP A 475 2.25 13.02 -1.26
C ASP A 475 3.24 12.46 -0.21
N ASP A 476 3.75 11.24 -0.40
CA ASP A 476 4.80 10.65 0.44
C ASP A 476 6.18 11.09 -0.03
N THR A 477 6.73 12.10 0.66
CA THR A 477 8.04 12.73 0.37
C THR A 477 9.19 11.74 0.34
N TYR A 478 9.22 10.79 1.28
CA TYR A 478 10.27 9.76 1.34
C TYR A 478 10.22 8.84 0.11
N THR A 479 9.03 8.29 -0.17
CA THR A 479 8.82 7.40 -1.32
C THR A 479 9.06 8.15 -2.64
N PHE A 480 8.65 9.42 -2.72
CA PHE A 480 8.90 10.25 -3.89
C PHE A 480 10.39 10.50 -4.13
N GLY A 481 11.16 10.80 -3.07
CA GLY A 481 12.62 10.96 -3.15
C GLY A 481 13.31 9.69 -3.65
N ALA A 482 12.87 8.52 -3.18
CA ALA A 482 13.36 7.22 -3.65
C ALA A 482 13.04 6.98 -5.14
N ILE A 483 11.80 7.23 -5.57
CA ILE A 483 11.41 7.06 -6.98
C ILE A 483 12.19 8.02 -7.89
N ALA A 484 12.36 9.28 -7.49
CA ALA A 484 13.13 10.26 -8.24
C ALA A 484 14.61 9.88 -8.36
N ALA A 485 15.20 9.30 -7.32
CA ALA A 485 16.56 8.78 -7.39
C ALA A 485 16.67 7.59 -8.36
N ASN A 486 15.75 6.62 -8.30
CA ASN A 486 15.72 5.52 -9.26
C ASN A 486 15.51 5.99 -10.70
N HIS A 487 14.67 7.01 -10.90
CA HIS A 487 14.43 7.60 -12.21
C HIS A 487 15.71 8.23 -12.76
N ALA A 488 16.32 9.14 -12.00
CA ALA A 488 17.51 9.86 -12.44
C ALA A 488 18.71 8.93 -12.71
N LEU A 489 18.86 7.85 -11.94
CA LEU A 489 19.90 6.84 -12.16
C LEU A 489 19.62 5.96 -13.39
N GLY A 490 18.40 5.96 -13.93
CA GLY A 490 17.97 5.13 -15.05
C GLY A 490 18.87 5.25 -16.28
N ASP A 491 19.19 6.48 -16.69
CA ASP A 491 20.09 6.76 -17.81
C ASP A 491 21.49 6.17 -17.60
N LEU A 492 22.04 6.30 -16.39
CA LEU A 492 23.37 5.74 -16.08
C LEU A 492 23.37 4.22 -16.20
N PHE A 493 22.33 3.57 -15.66
CA PHE A 493 22.18 2.13 -15.74
C PHE A 493 21.93 1.66 -17.18
N ALA A 494 21.16 2.39 -17.98
CA ALA A 494 20.97 2.07 -19.40
C ALA A 494 22.29 2.10 -20.19
N MET A 495 23.24 2.96 -19.82
CA MET A 495 24.59 2.98 -20.39
C MET A 495 25.54 1.94 -19.79
N GLY A 496 25.15 1.27 -18.70
CA GLY A 496 25.98 0.33 -17.95
C GLY A 496 27.01 1.00 -17.03
N ALA A 497 26.79 2.27 -16.65
CA ALA A 497 27.73 3.06 -15.88
C ALA A 497 27.56 2.87 -14.38
N GLU A 498 28.67 2.98 -13.65
CA GLU A 498 28.71 2.90 -12.19
C GLU A 498 28.44 4.30 -11.61
N PRO A 499 27.37 4.52 -10.82
CA PRO A 499 27.11 5.81 -10.19
C PRO A 499 28.24 6.25 -9.24
N GLN A 500 28.63 7.53 -9.31
CA GLN A 500 29.72 8.11 -8.52
C GLN A 500 29.23 9.20 -7.56
N SER A 501 28.49 10.18 -8.08
CA SER A 501 28.07 11.35 -7.30
C SER A 501 26.74 11.89 -7.80
N VAL A 502 25.99 12.55 -6.93
CA VAL A 502 24.76 13.24 -7.29
C VAL A 502 24.66 14.63 -6.68
N LEU A 503 23.94 15.53 -7.37
CA LEU A 503 23.52 16.82 -6.84
C LEU A 503 22.00 16.88 -6.81
N ALA A 504 21.43 17.31 -5.69
CA ALA A 504 19.98 17.40 -5.52
C ALA A 504 19.41 18.76 -5.95
N ILE A 505 18.24 18.78 -6.58
CA ILE A 505 17.44 19.99 -6.81
C ILE A 505 16.05 19.74 -6.21
N ALA A 506 15.70 20.48 -5.16
CA ALA A 506 14.47 20.28 -4.40
C ALA A 506 13.63 21.55 -4.33
N THR A 507 12.34 21.44 -4.64
CA THR A 507 11.32 22.44 -4.30
C THR A 507 10.40 21.85 -3.23
N VAL A 508 10.34 22.46 -2.05
CA VAL A 508 9.54 21.99 -0.91
C VAL A 508 8.31 22.89 -0.73
N PRO A 509 7.11 22.33 -0.47
CA PRO A 509 5.93 23.14 -0.19
C PRO A 509 6.10 24.07 1.01
N TYR A 510 5.50 25.26 0.93
CA TYR A 510 5.51 26.23 2.03
C TYR A 510 4.90 25.66 3.32
N GLY A 511 5.53 25.96 4.46
CA GLY A 511 5.08 25.55 5.79
C GLY A 511 5.87 26.22 6.89
N ARG A 512 5.59 25.87 8.15
CA ARG A 512 6.46 26.25 9.29
C ARG A 512 7.84 25.63 9.14
N GLU A 513 8.87 26.20 9.78
CA GLU A 513 10.24 25.68 9.67
C GLU A 513 10.33 24.17 9.92
N ARG A 514 9.69 23.67 11.00
CA ARG A 514 9.64 22.24 11.32
C ARG A 514 9.05 21.39 10.19
N VAL A 515 8.01 21.88 9.53
CA VAL A 515 7.32 21.16 8.46
C VAL A 515 8.19 21.08 7.21
N VAL A 516 8.84 22.19 6.85
CA VAL A 516 9.78 22.27 5.72
C VAL A 516 10.99 21.38 5.98
N GLU A 517 11.53 21.41 7.20
CA GLU A 517 12.63 20.56 7.66
C GLU A 517 12.32 19.08 7.51
N GLU A 518 11.22 18.59 8.08
CA GLU A 518 10.84 17.17 7.98
C GLU A 518 10.57 16.75 6.54
N SER A 519 9.93 17.61 5.75
CA SER A 519 9.62 17.29 4.35
C SER A 519 10.89 17.18 3.48
N LEU A 520 11.87 18.07 3.71
CA LEU A 520 13.16 18.02 3.03
C LEU A 520 14.00 16.83 3.52
N TYR A 521 14.02 16.57 4.82
CA TYR A 521 14.71 15.43 5.40
C TYR A 521 14.18 14.10 4.87
N ASP A 522 12.85 13.90 4.84
CA ASP A 522 12.23 12.71 4.27
C ASP A 522 12.60 12.52 2.79
N LEU A 523 12.50 13.60 2.01
CA LEU A 523 12.81 13.60 0.58
C LEU A 523 14.25 13.17 0.30
N LEU A 524 15.21 13.80 0.98
CA LEU A 524 16.64 13.48 0.81
C LEU A 524 16.96 12.09 1.36
N THR A 525 16.37 11.68 2.49
CA THR A 525 16.60 10.35 3.05
C THR A 525 16.05 9.24 2.13
N GLY A 526 14.92 9.48 1.48
CA GLY A 526 14.38 8.59 0.44
C GLY A 526 15.33 8.44 -0.74
N ALA A 527 15.90 9.54 -1.22
CA ALA A 527 16.90 9.51 -2.29
C ALA A 527 18.17 8.75 -1.84
N LEU A 528 18.70 9.06 -0.66
CA LEU A 528 19.89 8.39 -0.10
C LEU A 528 19.67 6.88 0.11
N HIS A 529 18.46 6.44 0.46
CA HIS A 529 18.13 5.03 0.56
C HIS A 529 18.41 4.28 -0.76
N VAL A 530 18.14 4.91 -1.90
CA VAL A 530 18.39 4.37 -3.24
C VAL A 530 19.85 4.54 -3.67
N LEU A 531 20.49 5.66 -3.29
CA LEU A 531 21.87 5.95 -3.68
C LEU A 531 22.88 5.07 -2.94
N LYS A 532 22.66 4.80 -1.65
CA LYS A 532 23.61 4.08 -0.80
C LYS A 532 24.06 2.71 -1.36
N PRO A 533 23.17 1.82 -1.85
CA PRO A 533 23.59 0.56 -2.46
C PRO A 533 24.40 0.71 -3.75
N THR A 534 24.29 1.84 -4.45
CA THR A 534 25.03 2.12 -5.70
C THR A 534 26.45 2.60 -5.45
N GLY A 535 26.75 3.08 -4.24
CA GLY A 535 28.01 3.73 -3.90
C GLY A 535 28.13 5.18 -4.39
N ALA A 536 27.08 5.76 -4.98
CA ALA A 536 27.04 7.19 -5.27
C ALA A 536 26.84 8.03 -4.00
N VAL A 537 27.49 9.19 -3.95
CA VAL A 537 27.37 10.12 -2.82
C VAL A 537 26.55 11.36 -3.18
N LEU A 538 25.68 11.80 -2.28
CA LEU A 538 25.06 13.12 -2.38
C LEU A 538 26.09 14.21 -2.08
N ALA A 539 26.67 14.80 -3.14
CA ALA A 539 27.77 15.74 -3.03
C ALA A 539 27.33 17.18 -2.71
N GLY A 540 26.06 17.52 -2.94
CA GLY A 540 25.53 18.86 -2.74
C GLY A 540 24.15 19.04 -3.36
N GLY A 541 23.70 20.29 -3.52
CA GLY A 541 22.43 20.58 -4.18
C GLY A 541 21.88 21.99 -3.97
N HIS A 542 20.67 22.19 -4.45
CA HIS A 542 19.88 23.41 -4.32
C HIS A 542 18.49 23.12 -3.78
N SER A 543 18.00 23.97 -2.89
CA SER A 543 16.68 23.84 -2.27
C SER A 543 15.91 25.15 -2.35
N SER A 544 14.65 25.10 -2.77
CA SER A 544 13.74 26.24 -2.76
C SER A 544 12.40 25.89 -2.13
N GLU A 545 11.67 26.88 -1.66
CA GLU A 545 10.26 26.75 -1.30
C GLU A 545 9.37 27.08 -2.51
N GLY A 546 8.27 26.35 -2.66
CA GLY A 546 7.36 26.51 -3.80
C GLY A 546 5.95 26.03 -3.49
N ALA A 547 5.03 26.22 -4.43
CA ALA A 547 3.63 25.80 -4.25
C ALA A 547 3.47 24.27 -4.32
N GLU A 548 4.33 23.61 -5.07
CA GLU A 548 4.26 22.18 -5.35
C GLU A 548 5.60 21.52 -5.04
N LEU A 549 5.55 20.33 -4.48
CA LEU A 549 6.73 19.50 -4.27
C LEU A 549 7.29 19.10 -5.64
N ALA A 550 8.59 19.28 -5.82
CA ALA A 550 9.31 18.80 -7.00
C ALA A 550 10.74 18.46 -6.61
N PHE A 551 11.29 17.42 -7.23
CA PHE A 551 12.61 16.92 -6.89
C PHE A 551 13.28 16.32 -8.12
N GLY A 552 14.59 16.39 -8.12
CA GLY A 552 15.42 15.88 -9.19
C GLY A 552 16.86 15.74 -8.75
N LEU A 553 17.61 14.97 -9.51
CA LEU A 553 19.04 14.76 -9.29
C LEU A 553 19.78 15.00 -10.61
N THR A 554 20.90 15.71 -10.53
CA THR A 554 21.99 15.50 -11.48
C THR A 554 22.79 14.30 -11.01
N VAL A 555 23.02 13.34 -11.89
CA VAL A 555 23.75 12.11 -11.58
C VAL A 555 24.99 12.01 -12.45
N ASN A 556 26.13 11.66 -11.85
CA ASN A 556 27.38 11.40 -12.55
C ASN A 556 27.78 9.94 -12.31
N GLY A 557 28.16 9.25 -13.38
CA GLY A 557 28.66 7.88 -13.33
C GLY A 557 29.97 7.73 -14.09
N LEU A 558 30.64 6.61 -13.87
CA LEU A 558 31.90 6.26 -14.48
C LEU A 558 31.76 4.98 -15.30
N ILE A 559 32.37 4.95 -16.48
CA ILE A 559 32.34 3.75 -17.33
C ILE A 559 33.61 3.61 -18.16
N ASP A 560 34.00 2.37 -18.43
CA ASP A 560 34.98 2.05 -19.47
C ASP A 560 34.34 2.30 -20.84
N PRO A 561 34.90 3.18 -21.70
CA PRO A 561 34.37 3.48 -23.03
C PRO A 561 34.05 2.24 -23.88
N ALA A 562 34.79 1.14 -23.69
CA ALA A 562 34.59 -0.11 -24.44
C ALA A 562 33.37 -0.91 -23.98
N LYS A 563 32.82 -0.63 -22.79
CA LYS A 563 31.69 -1.36 -22.19
C LYS A 563 30.36 -0.61 -22.27
N VAL A 564 30.37 0.60 -22.83
CA VAL A 564 29.19 1.49 -22.91
C VAL A 564 28.09 0.83 -23.73
N LEU A 565 26.93 0.66 -23.12
CA LEU A 565 25.69 0.37 -23.84
C LEU A 565 25.12 1.68 -24.39
N ARG A 566 24.63 1.62 -25.63
CA ARG A 566 24.02 2.77 -26.33
C ARG A 566 22.61 2.39 -26.75
N LYS A 567 21.84 3.39 -27.18
CA LYS A 567 20.58 3.15 -27.90
C LYS A 567 20.82 2.50 -29.28
N SER A 568 21.99 2.74 -29.88
CA SER A 568 22.45 2.06 -31.08
C SER A 568 23.14 0.73 -30.76
N GLY A 569 23.19 -0.17 -31.74
CA GLY A 569 23.92 -1.43 -31.65
C GLY A 569 23.03 -2.66 -31.76
N LEU A 570 21.70 -2.49 -31.86
CA LEU A 570 20.77 -3.57 -32.16
C LEU A 570 21.19 -4.29 -33.44
N LYS A 571 21.11 -5.62 -33.43
CA LYS A 571 21.45 -6.47 -34.58
C LYS A 571 20.24 -7.30 -34.99
N PRO A 572 20.07 -7.58 -36.29
CA PRO A 572 19.09 -8.57 -36.74
C PRO A 572 19.25 -9.89 -35.99
N GLY A 573 18.14 -10.44 -35.50
CA GLY A 573 18.12 -11.65 -34.67
C GLY A 573 18.28 -11.42 -33.16
N ASP A 574 18.56 -10.20 -32.71
CA ASP A 574 18.41 -9.88 -31.29
C ASP A 574 16.93 -9.93 -30.88
N VAL A 575 16.66 -10.36 -29.66
CA VAL A 575 15.33 -10.24 -29.04
C VAL A 575 15.24 -9.00 -28.18
N LEU A 576 14.04 -8.43 -28.08
CA LEU A 576 13.76 -7.28 -27.23
C LEU A 576 13.27 -7.74 -25.86
N ILE A 577 14.06 -7.48 -24.82
CA ILE A 577 13.69 -7.76 -23.43
C ILE A 577 13.29 -6.45 -22.74
N LEU A 578 12.13 -6.49 -22.09
CA LEU A 578 11.65 -5.45 -21.18
C LEU A 578 11.72 -5.97 -19.75
N THR A 579 12.31 -5.19 -18.84
CA THR A 579 12.62 -5.64 -17.47
C THR A 579 11.58 -5.30 -16.41
N LYS A 580 10.60 -4.44 -16.73
CA LYS A 580 9.48 -4.10 -15.84
C LYS A 580 8.19 -3.92 -16.63
N ALA A 581 7.06 -4.19 -15.98
CA ALA A 581 5.74 -3.93 -16.53
C ALA A 581 5.49 -2.43 -16.78
N VAL A 582 4.64 -2.12 -17.77
CA VAL A 582 4.26 -0.74 -18.13
C VAL A 582 2.84 -0.38 -17.69
N GLY A 583 2.59 0.92 -17.58
CA GLY A 583 1.27 1.47 -17.27
C GLY A 583 1.26 2.55 -16.18
N THR A 584 2.42 2.97 -15.70
CA THR A 584 2.51 3.97 -14.62
C THR A 584 1.80 5.28 -15.01
N GLY A 585 1.96 5.75 -16.25
CA GLY A 585 1.33 6.98 -16.74
C GLY A 585 -0.20 6.96 -16.69
N THR A 586 -0.83 5.90 -17.20
CA THR A 586 -2.30 5.77 -17.15
C THR A 586 -2.83 5.56 -15.74
N LEU A 587 -2.11 4.80 -14.90
CA LEU A 587 -2.49 4.55 -13.52
C LEU A 587 -2.47 5.82 -12.69
N PHE A 588 -1.41 6.64 -12.77
CA PHE A 588 -1.37 7.92 -12.06
C PHE A 588 -2.33 8.96 -12.65
N ALA A 589 -2.63 8.90 -13.95
CA ALA A 589 -3.70 9.72 -14.52
C ALA A 589 -5.08 9.37 -13.95
N ALA A 590 -5.37 8.08 -13.76
CA ALA A 590 -6.59 7.62 -13.09
C ALA A 590 -6.57 7.97 -11.60
N ASP A 591 -5.43 7.84 -10.95
CA ASP A 591 -5.22 8.15 -9.55
C ASP A 591 -5.54 9.62 -9.25
N MET A 592 -4.96 10.55 -10.01
CA MET A 592 -5.21 11.98 -9.91
C MET A 592 -6.68 12.36 -10.11
N ARG A 593 -7.45 11.54 -10.84
CA ARG A 593 -8.90 11.71 -11.09
C ARG A 593 -9.78 10.97 -10.07
N GLY A 594 -9.19 10.29 -9.08
CA GLY A 594 -9.92 9.48 -8.10
C GLY A 594 -10.55 8.20 -8.67
N LYS A 595 -10.02 7.70 -9.80
CA LYS A 595 -10.57 6.56 -10.55
C LYS A 595 -9.67 5.32 -10.56
N ALA A 596 -8.53 5.35 -9.87
CA ALA A 596 -7.68 4.18 -9.67
C ALA A 596 -8.01 3.48 -8.34
N LYS A 597 -7.87 2.15 -8.30
CA LYS A 597 -7.87 1.39 -7.04
C LYS A 597 -6.54 1.61 -6.33
N GLY A 598 -6.55 1.63 -5.00
CA GLY A 598 -5.35 1.79 -4.17
C GLY A 598 -4.28 0.74 -4.47
N ARG A 599 -4.67 -0.54 -4.66
CA ARG A 599 -3.74 -1.62 -5.02
C ARG A 599 -3.03 -1.41 -6.36
N TRP A 600 -3.69 -0.80 -7.35
CA TRP A 600 -3.09 -0.54 -8.67
C TRP A 600 -1.96 0.48 -8.54
N VAL A 601 -2.21 1.53 -7.75
CA VAL A 601 -1.26 2.61 -7.50
C VAL A 601 -0.12 2.11 -6.63
N ASP A 602 -0.41 1.32 -5.61
CA ASP A 602 0.62 0.70 -4.77
C ASP A 602 1.53 -0.22 -5.59
N SER A 603 0.99 -1.12 -6.42
CA SER A 603 1.79 -1.95 -7.33
C SER A 603 2.66 -1.12 -8.28
N ALA A 604 2.13 -0.01 -8.82
CA ALA A 604 2.91 0.92 -9.63
C ALA A 604 4.05 1.58 -8.84
N ILE A 605 3.80 2.00 -7.59
CA ILE A 605 4.82 2.54 -6.68
C ILE A 605 5.91 1.49 -6.41
N GLN A 606 5.53 0.24 -6.09
CA GLN A 606 6.50 -0.82 -5.85
C GLN A 606 7.38 -1.07 -7.08
N SER A 607 6.82 -1.09 -8.30
CA SER A 607 7.58 -1.21 -9.55
C SER A 607 8.60 -0.07 -9.75
N MET A 608 8.22 1.17 -9.42
CA MET A 608 9.10 2.35 -9.50
C MET A 608 10.20 2.38 -8.43
N LEU A 609 9.99 1.69 -7.30
CA LEU A 609 10.98 1.57 -6.22
C LEU A 609 12.07 0.52 -6.52
N VAL A 610 11.86 -0.37 -7.49
CA VAL A 610 12.89 -1.32 -7.93
C VAL A 610 13.96 -0.59 -8.75
N SER A 611 15.23 -0.63 -8.31
CA SER A 611 16.35 -0.06 -9.07
C SER A 611 16.62 -0.84 -10.36
N ASN A 612 17.07 -0.16 -11.42
CA ASN A 612 17.50 -0.79 -12.68
C ASN A 612 18.95 -1.30 -12.64
N GLN A 613 19.70 -1.09 -11.55
CA GLN A 613 21.12 -1.43 -11.46
C GLN A 613 21.42 -2.90 -11.78
N LYS A 614 20.79 -3.84 -11.06
CA LYS A 614 21.05 -5.28 -11.24
C LYS A 614 20.54 -5.79 -12.59
N ALA A 615 19.47 -5.19 -13.12
CA ALA A 615 18.99 -5.48 -14.46
C ALA A 615 20.01 -5.07 -15.53
N ALA A 616 20.60 -3.87 -15.42
CA ALA A 616 21.66 -3.41 -16.33
C ALA A 616 22.89 -4.31 -16.30
N GLU A 617 23.37 -4.67 -15.11
CA GLU A 617 24.49 -5.60 -14.93
C GLU A 617 24.19 -6.97 -15.58
N CYS A 618 22.97 -7.48 -15.40
CA CYS A 618 22.51 -8.72 -16.00
C CYS A 618 22.48 -8.63 -17.53
N LEU A 619 21.84 -7.61 -18.09
CA LEU A 619 21.76 -7.39 -19.53
C LEU A 619 23.15 -7.29 -20.17
N GLN A 620 24.06 -6.53 -19.57
CA GLN A 620 25.44 -6.40 -20.05
C GLN A 620 26.17 -7.75 -20.02
N ARG A 621 26.03 -8.52 -18.93
CA ARG A 621 26.65 -9.86 -18.79
C ARG A 621 26.17 -10.84 -19.86
N PHE A 622 24.90 -10.78 -20.26
CA PHE A 622 24.34 -11.63 -21.31
C PHE A 622 24.53 -11.07 -22.73
N GLY A 623 25.32 -10.01 -22.88
CA GLY A 623 25.73 -9.49 -24.18
C GLY A 623 24.70 -8.60 -24.85
N ALA A 624 23.95 -7.81 -24.07
CA ALA A 624 23.05 -6.81 -24.62
C ALA A 624 23.76 -5.92 -25.66
N SER A 625 23.11 -5.75 -26.81
CA SER A 625 23.66 -5.05 -27.97
C SER A 625 23.34 -3.56 -27.97
N ALA A 626 22.17 -3.22 -27.40
CA ALA A 626 21.71 -1.86 -27.14
C ALA A 626 20.78 -1.86 -25.93
N CYS A 627 20.68 -0.72 -25.25
CA CYS A 627 19.82 -0.56 -24.08
C CYS A 627 19.33 0.89 -23.97
N THR A 628 18.11 1.05 -23.45
CA THR A 628 17.54 2.33 -23.04
C THR A 628 16.70 2.13 -21.78
N ASP A 629 16.57 3.16 -20.97
CA ASP A 629 15.56 3.23 -19.93
C ASP A 629 14.22 3.70 -20.52
N LEU A 630 13.11 3.14 -20.05
CA LEU A 630 11.78 3.54 -20.50
C LEU A 630 11.22 4.66 -19.62
N THR A 631 11.02 5.81 -20.24
CA THR A 631 10.55 7.06 -19.61
C THR A 631 9.41 7.73 -20.41
N GLY A 632 9.50 9.04 -20.68
CA GLY A 632 8.39 9.89 -21.14
C GLY A 632 7.80 9.57 -22.51
N PHE A 633 8.51 8.87 -23.40
CA PHE A 633 8.02 8.58 -24.77
C PHE A 633 7.31 7.23 -24.92
N GLY A 634 7.25 6.43 -23.86
CA GLY A 634 6.71 5.06 -23.91
C GLY A 634 7.56 4.10 -24.74
N ILE A 635 7.11 2.85 -24.87
CA ILE A 635 7.85 1.78 -25.56
C ILE A 635 8.15 2.16 -27.01
N VAL A 636 7.13 2.60 -27.75
CA VAL A 636 7.29 2.90 -29.19
C VAL A 636 8.24 4.07 -29.41
N GLY A 637 8.16 5.12 -28.58
CA GLY A 637 9.04 6.27 -28.76
C GLY A 637 10.52 5.93 -28.56
N HIS A 638 10.83 5.19 -27.50
CA HIS A 638 12.19 4.72 -27.24
C HIS A 638 12.67 3.71 -28.28
N LEU A 639 11.82 2.78 -28.71
CA LEU A 639 12.17 1.82 -29.75
C LEU A 639 12.48 2.47 -31.10
N ILE A 640 11.75 3.54 -31.48
CA ILE A 640 12.04 4.32 -32.69
C ILE A 640 13.45 4.92 -32.64
N GLU A 641 13.89 5.40 -31.48
CA GLU A 641 15.25 5.95 -31.33
C GLU A 641 16.29 4.84 -31.52
N MET A 642 16.06 3.66 -30.93
CA MET A 642 16.99 2.54 -31.01
C MET A 642 17.09 1.95 -32.43
N THR A 643 15.95 1.74 -33.11
CA THR A 643 15.92 1.19 -34.47
C THR A 643 16.57 2.13 -35.47
N LYS A 644 16.25 3.43 -35.40
CA LYS A 644 16.90 4.45 -36.24
C LYS A 644 18.40 4.54 -35.99
N ALA A 645 18.83 4.53 -34.74
CA ALA A 645 20.25 4.63 -34.40
C ALA A 645 21.04 3.37 -34.82
N SER A 646 20.36 2.23 -34.95
CA SER A 646 20.97 0.95 -35.35
C SER A 646 20.79 0.59 -36.83
N GLN A 647 19.94 1.32 -37.57
CA GLN A 647 19.58 1.02 -38.96
C GLN A 647 19.00 -0.40 -39.12
N VAL A 648 17.99 -0.71 -38.33
CA VAL A 648 17.27 -2.01 -38.28
C VAL A 648 15.78 -1.77 -38.11
N ASP A 649 14.96 -2.80 -38.36
CA ASP A 649 13.53 -2.80 -38.04
C ASP A 649 13.26 -3.64 -36.77
N ALA A 650 12.07 -3.49 -36.20
CA ALA A 650 11.65 -4.25 -35.02
C ALA A 650 10.23 -4.80 -35.16
N VAL A 651 10.03 -6.01 -34.65
CA VAL A 651 8.73 -6.64 -34.47
C VAL A 651 8.40 -6.68 -32.98
N LEU A 652 7.23 -6.18 -32.61
CA LEU A 652 6.69 -6.25 -31.26
C LEU A 652 5.48 -7.18 -31.19
N HIS A 653 5.38 -7.93 -30.10
CA HIS A 653 4.23 -8.76 -29.75
C HIS A 653 3.41 -8.06 -28.67
N VAL A 654 2.28 -7.46 -29.03
CA VAL A 654 1.51 -6.64 -28.09
C VAL A 654 0.92 -7.45 -26.93
N ASP A 655 0.59 -8.72 -27.18
CA ASP A 655 0.08 -9.66 -26.17
C ASP A 655 1.15 -10.12 -25.18
N ALA A 656 2.43 -9.99 -25.52
CA ALA A 656 3.54 -10.32 -24.64
C ALA A 656 3.91 -9.18 -23.67
N LEU A 657 3.32 -8.00 -23.82
CA LEU A 657 3.66 -6.84 -23.00
C LEU A 657 3.30 -7.10 -21.52
N PRO A 658 4.28 -7.00 -20.60
CA PRO A 658 3.97 -7.03 -19.18
C PRO A 658 3.26 -5.72 -18.80
N LEU A 659 2.04 -5.83 -18.25
CA LEU A 659 1.21 -4.68 -17.87
C LEU A 659 1.01 -4.66 -16.35
N LEU A 660 1.08 -3.46 -15.77
CA LEU A 660 0.71 -3.26 -14.37
C LEU A 660 -0.80 -3.49 -14.19
N ASP A 661 -1.19 -4.09 -13.06
CA ASP A 661 -2.61 -4.30 -12.71
C ASP A 661 -3.37 -2.97 -12.76
N GLY A 662 -4.52 -2.97 -13.43
CA GLY A 662 -5.35 -1.78 -13.65
C GLY A 662 -5.02 -0.98 -14.90
N ALA A 663 -3.86 -1.15 -15.53
CA ALA A 663 -3.47 -0.32 -16.68
C ALA A 663 -4.38 -0.53 -17.90
N LEU A 664 -4.84 -1.76 -18.12
CA LEU A 664 -5.76 -2.06 -19.20
C LEU A 664 -7.18 -1.52 -18.90
N GLU A 665 -7.61 -1.61 -17.64
CA GLU A 665 -8.87 -1.11 -17.15
C GLU A 665 -8.97 0.41 -17.28
N THR A 666 -7.91 1.15 -16.93
CA THR A 666 -7.87 2.60 -17.05
C THR A 666 -7.92 3.05 -18.51
N VAL A 667 -7.17 2.37 -19.39
CA VAL A 667 -7.21 2.63 -20.84
C VAL A 667 -8.59 2.31 -21.43
N LYS A 668 -9.21 1.17 -21.07
CA LYS A 668 -10.58 0.83 -21.49
C LYS A 668 -11.60 1.87 -21.01
N ALA A 669 -11.37 2.49 -19.85
CA ALA A 669 -12.17 3.60 -19.33
C ALA A 669 -11.85 4.96 -19.99
N GLY A 670 -10.96 5.01 -20.99
CA GLY A 670 -10.56 6.23 -21.69
C GLY A 670 -9.65 7.15 -20.86
N ILE A 671 -9.02 6.62 -19.81
CA ILE A 671 -8.12 7.38 -18.94
C ILE A 671 -6.70 7.18 -19.41
N LEU A 672 -6.12 8.23 -19.98
CA LEU A 672 -4.75 8.27 -20.47
C LEU A 672 -4.01 9.41 -19.78
N SER A 673 -2.67 9.29 -19.69
CA SER A 673 -1.83 10.40 -19.24
C SER A 673 -1.92 11.58 -20.21
N SER A 674 -1.57 12.78 -19.73
CA SER A 674 -1.63 14.00 -20.55
C SER A 674 -0.65 14.02 -21.72
N LEU A 675 0.47 13.30 -21.61
CA LEU A 675 1.49 13.19 -22.66
C LEU A 675 1.17 12.11 -23.70
N GLN A 676 0.41 11.08 -23.34
CA GLN A 676 0.11 9.95 -24.23
C GLN A 676 -0.48 10.39 -25.59
N PRO A 677 -1.44 11.34 -25.69
CA PRO A 677 -1.96 11.77 -26.99
C PRO A 677 -0.91 12.39 -27.91
N GLN A 678 0.15 12.98 -27.35
CA GLN A 678 1.27 13.53 -28.11
C GLN A 678 2.20 12.40 -28.56
N ASN A 679 2.49 11.44 -27.67
CA ASN A 679 3.25 10.23 -28.01
C ASN A 679 2.54 9.40 -29.08
N LEU A 680 1.21 9.34 -29.10
CA LEU A 680 0.43 8.61 -30.10
C LEU A 680 0.71 9.09 -31.54
N ARG A 681 1.22 10.32 -31.74
CA ARG A 681 1.67 10.80 -33.06
C ARG A 681 2.83 9.97 -33.63
N LEU A 682 3.58 9.28 -32.78
CA LEU A 682 4.66 8.37 -33.15
C LEU A 682 4.15 7.10 -33.84
N ARG A 683 2.82 6.83 -33.81
CA ARG A 683 2.20 5.70 -34.51
C ARG A 683 2.47 5.66 -36.02
N ARG A 684 2.90 6.78 -36.61
CA ARG A 684 3.34 6.85 -38.02
C ARG A 684 4.56 5.98 -38.34
N ALA A 685 5.30 5.56 -37.31
CA ALA A 685 6.43 4.65 -37.45
C ALA A 685 6.02 3.16 -37.37
N ILE A 686 4.71 2.87 -37.32
CA ILE A 686 4.15 1.53 -37.18
C ILE A 686 3.46 1.11 -38.47
N ASN A 687 3.79 -0.08 -38.96
CA ASN A 687 3.11 -0.71 -40.09
C ASN A 687 1.70 -1.22 -39.73
N ASP A 688 0.77 -1.19 -40.68
CA ASP A 688 -0.61 -1.70 -40.52
C ASP A 688 -1.35 -1.13 -39.30
N ILE A 689 -1.26 0.19 -39.13
CA ILE A 689 -1.83 0.92 -37.99
C ILE A 689 -3.34 0.71 -37.81
N GLU A 690 -4.08 0.51 -38.90
CA GLU A 690 -5.54 0.31 -38.86
C GLU A 690 -5.94 -0.99 -38.16
N ARG A 691 -5.16 -2.07 -38.35
CA ARG A 691 -5.37 -3.32 -37.63
C ARG A 691 -4.94 -3.18 -36.18
N VAL A 692 -3.72 -2.70 -35.96
CA VAL A 692 -3.08 -2.74 -34.63
C VAL A 692 -3.75 -1.77 -33.65
N SER A 693 -4.25 -0.62 -34.11
CA SER A 693 -4.91 0.37 -33.24
C SER A 693 -6.19 -0.12 -32.56
N LYS A 694 -6.76 -1.25 -33.02
CA LYS A 694 -7.93 -1.89 -32.40
C LYS A 694 -7.55 -2.73 -31.16
N HIS A 695 -6.26 -3.03 -30.96
CA HIS A 695 -5.82 -3.83 -29.83
C HIS A 695 -6.03 -3.07 -28.51
N PRO A 696 -6.64 -3.67 -27.47
CA PRO A 696 -6.93 -2.99 -26.21
C PRO A 696 -5.70 -2.40 -25.51
N ALA A 697 -4.54 -3.05 -25.63
CA ALA A 697 -3.28 -2.58 -25.05
C ALA A 697 -2.51 -1.58 -25.94
N PHE A 698 -2.98 -1.31 -27.16
CA PHE A 698 -2.29 -0.41 -28.09
C PHE A 698 -1.98 0.98 -27.50
N PRO A 699 -2.89 1.63 -26.74
CA PRO A 699 -2.58 2.92 -26.14
C PRO A 699 -1.42 2.89 -25.13
N LEU A 700 -1.15 1.74 -24.49
CA LEU A 700 -0.10 1.57 -23.49
C LEU A 700 1.31 1.58 -24.09
N LEU A 701 1.44 1.26 -25.37
CA LEU A 701 2.71 1.38 -26.11
C LEU A 701 3.26 2.81 -26.16
N PHE A 702 2.39 3.79 -25.95
CA PHE A 702 2.70 5.23 -25.96
C PHE A 702 2.59 5.86 -24.57
N ASP A 703 2.28 5.07 -23.54
CA ASP A 703 2.12 5.57 -22.19
C ASP A 703 3.49 5.97 -21.62
N PRO A 704 3.67 7.23 -21.17
CA PRO A 704 4.89 7.64 -20.50
C PRO A 704 5.08 6.83 -19.23
N GLN A 705 6.32 6.41 -18.99
CA GLN A 705 6.69 5.73 -17.76
C GLN A 705 7.45 6.67 -16.82
N THR A 706 7.20 6.54 -15.52
CA THR A 706 8.04 7.14 -14.48
C THR A 706 8.84 6.01 -13.85
N ALA A 707 10.17 6.15 -13.77
CA ALA A 707 11.08 5.11 -13.23
C ALA A 707 10.81 3.72 -13.82
N GLY A 708 10.61 3.67 -15.14
CA GLY A 708 10.32 2.45 -15.88
C GLY A 708 11.49 1.47 -15.90
N GLY A 709 11.27 0.32 -16.52
CA GLY A 709 12.32 -0.67 -16.73
C GLY A 709 13.27 -0.28 -17.86
N LEU A 710 14.31 -1.08 -18.03
CA LEU A 710 15.17 -1.09 -19.21
C LEU A 710 14.50 -1.88 -20.35
N LEU A 711 14.68 -1.39 -21.57
CA LEU A 711 14.41 -2.07 -22.84
C LEU A 711 15.76 -2.33 -23.54
N ALA A 712 16.07 -3.59 -23.82
CA ALA A 712 17.36 -3.98 -24.39
C ALA A 712 17.23 -5.03 -25.49
N GLY A 713 18.14 -4.95 -26.48
CA GLY A 713 18.36 -6.02 -27.45
C GLY A 713 19.36 -7.02 -26.90
N VAL A 714 19.01 -8.31 -26.91
CA VAL A 714 19.87 -9.40 -26.41
C VAL A 714 19.96 -10.50 -27.48
N PRO A 715 21.13 -11.10 -27.73
CA PRO A 715 21.27 -12.19 -28.68
C PRO A 715 20.32 -13.36 -28.36
N LEU A 716 19.63 -13.88 -29.37
CA LEU A 716 18.62 -14.94 -29.21
C LEU A 716 19.11 -16.16 -28.41
N HIS A 717 20.36 -16.58 -28.59
CA HIS A 717 20.91 -17.75 -27.88
C HIS A 717 21.15 -17.53 -26.38
N GLN A 718 21.12 -16.27 -25.90
CA GLN A 718 21.31 -15.90 -24.50
C GLN A 718 20.00 -15.47 -23.81
N SER A 719 18.93 -15.26 -24.57
CA SER A 719 17.74 -14.56 -24.10
C SER A 719 17.01 -15.26 -22.96
N GLU A 720 16.81 -16.57 -23.06
CA GLU A 720 16.12 -17.38 -22.03
C GLU A 720 16.89 -17.36 -20.70
N SER A 721 18.21 -17.57 -20.75
CA SER A 721 19.06 -17.51 -19.55
C SER A 721 19.12 -16.11 -18.95
N CYS A 722 19.13 -15.07 -19.79
CA CYS A 722 19.04 -13.68 -19.33
C CYS A 722 17.72 -13.43 -18.61
N LEU A 723 16.60 -13.88 -19.19
CA LEU A 723 15.26 -13.72 -18.65
C LEU A 723 15.08 -14.45 -17.31
N GLU A 724 15.56 -15.70 -17.21
CA GLU A 724 15.55 -16.46 -15.96
C GLU A 724 16.37 -15.74 -14.87
N GLN A 725 17.57 -15.26 -15.22
CA GLN A 725 18.42 -14.55 -14.28
C GLN A 725 17.80 -13.22 -13.82
N LEU A 726 17.14 -12.47 -14.72
CA LEU A 726 16.42 -11.24 -14.37
C LEU A 726 15.30 -11.54 -13.35
N LYS A 727 14.51 -12.59 -13.58
CA LYS A 727 13.45 -13.00 -12.65
C LYS A 727 14.01 -13.40 -11.28
N LEU A 728 15.12 -14.13 -11.24
CA LEU A 728 15.82 -14.49 -9.99
C LEU A 728 16.36 -13.25 -9.23
N LEU A 729 16.74 -12.19 -9.95
CA LEU A 729 17.21 -10.93 -9.35
C LEU A 729 16.07 -10.04 -8.83
N GLY A 730 14.81 -10.47 -8.98
CA GLY A 730 13.62 -9.76 -8.50
C GLY A 730 12.85 -9.02 -9.59
N TYR A 731 13.23 -9.13 -10.87
CA TYR A 731 12.52 -8.52 -11.99
C TYR A 731 11.48 -9.49 -12.57
N GLY A 732 10.50 -9.87 -11.76
CA GLY A 732 9.51 -10.92 -12.07
C GLY A 732 8.69 -10.68 -13.35
N ASP A 733 8.44 -9.41 -13.68
CA ASP A 733 7.70 -8.98 -14.87
C ASP A 733 8.56 -8.90 -16.14
N SER A 734 9.83 -9.31 -16.07
CA SER A 734 10.69 -9.32 -17.25
C SER A 734 10.11 -10.22 -18.33
N CYS A 735 10.09 -9.73 -19.57
CA CYS A 735 9.49 -10.43 -20.72
C CYS A 735 10.25 -10.14 -22.01
N ILE A 736 10.29 -11.12 -22.92
CA ILE A 736 10.65 -10.92 -24.32
C ILE A 736 9.40 -10.38 -25.04
N ILE A 737 9.48 -9.15 -25.55
CA ILE A 737 8.34 -8.45 -26.15
C ILE A 737 8.43 -8.35 -27.67
N GLY A 738 9.47 -8.89 -28.29
CA GLY A 738 9.73 -8.70 -29.71
C GLY A 738 11.11 -9.17 -30.16
N GLN A 739 11.42 -8.87 -31.42
CA GLN A 739 12.70 -9.18 -32.07
C GLN A 739 13.11 -8.09 -33.05
N ILE A 740 14.41 -8.05 -33.36
CA ILE A 740 14.99 -7.14 -34.34
C ILE A 740 15.13 -7.85 -35.68
N GLU A 741 14.73 -7.16 -36.75
CA GLU A 741 14.80 -7.64 -38.12
C GLU A 741 15.79 -6.79 -38.94
N GLU A 742 16.16 -7.29 -40.11
CA GLU A 742 16.90 -6.48 -41.09
C GLU A 742 16.08 -5.25 -41.48
N LEU A 743 16.77 -4.14 -41.76
CA LEU A 743 16.12 -2.91 -42.23
C LEU A 743 15.40 -3.19 -43.55
N SER A 744 14.08 -2.96 -43.57
CA SER A 744 13.30 -3.05 -44.79
C SER A 744 13.26 -1.72 -45.55
N ASP A 745 12.83 -1.75 -46.81
CA ASP A 745 12.56 -0.54 -47.60
C ASP A 745 11.28 0.21 -47.15
N GLN A 746 10.62 -0.25 -46.07
CA GLN A 746 9.40 0.39 -45.57
C GLN A 746 9.73 1.67 -44.80
N GLN A 747 8.86 2.68 -44.91
CA GLN A 747 9.05 3.96 -44.20
C GLN A 747 8.90 3.85 -42.67
N ALA A 748 8.25 2.80 -42.18
CA ALA A 748 7.92 2.60 -40.78
C ALA A 748 8.73 1.40 -40.22
N PRO A 749 9.66 1.64 -39.28
CA PRO A 749 10.60 0.62 -38.82
C PRO A 749 10.03 -0.35 -37.78
N ILE A 750 8.76 -0.20 -37.38
CA ILE A 750 8.14 -1.02 -36.35
C ILE A 750 6.94 -1.76 -36.93
N LYS A 751 6.94 -3.09 -36.77
CA LYS A 751 5.79 -3.95 -37.01
C LYS A 751 5.25 -4.44 -35.67
N ILE A 752 3.94 -4.47 -35.52
CA ILE A 752 3.30 -5.01 -34.31
C ILE A 752 2.44 -6.19 -34.74
N LEU A 753 2.65 -7.34 -34.11
CA LEU A 753 1.88 -8.56 -34.35
C LEU A 753 0.68 -8.64 -33.40
#